data_AF-A0A174MDR0-F1
#
_entry.id   AF-A0A174MDR0-F1
#
_cell.length_a   1.000
_cell.length_b   1.000
_cell.length_c   1.000
_cell.angle_alpha   90.00
_cell.angle_beta   90.00
_cell.angle_gamma   90.00
#
_symmetry.space_group_name_H-M   'P 1'
#
loop_
_entity.id
_entity.type
_entity.pdbx_description
1 polymer ?
#
loop_
_entity_poly.entity_id
_entity_poly.type
_entity_poly.pdbx_seq_one_letter_code
_entity_poly.pdbx_strand_id
1 'polypeptide(L)'
;MKTCDCLTYVRLNLEILAHNRGIMLLTALLALVFCIPVFLSVPTGADYLYGRASIEDQRALLVSQVSDGVYDTAPQELNSIIADERACLDRALESKADSREYYDAIADYDNLLLKEYRLGYLNGVDSELSLEAQGRLPRAIAMLPHPESYGSTTKMPGMILLAYYCGAVPAIAWLLVPVLVLYMSLEGDGKRFYDRALLSKLEMNACRVLVSGIASTVVLVLALVPCFVLATVFNGVGQTEYPVVFIQYGDVVERTVLVQLGLFAVFEAALSMMFACLGVCVYAGSRNRAISSMVIALVGGISQLPFYASKDAPWHALLPYMVSSYSASSFALGGASYANGAEVSLVPEASASHCFFAVMGAFVVCALGVISFSRLKSKNRWAWNHIRPDSLGEKSLLSLSLDALTVGKKQLVKGLQLDMTAGQIWGLVAPNGHGKTTLLNTLWGDAGPSVRVSGALCFHAKLCVDCEEMRKVFFLVPNRPSLLIPYMTVAFHLDRCRQIWHSPRTLDQVLDRFDLTELMNTPVSRLSDGNRQLLNVAMAYMSYCEVVLLDEPMNALDVRHVAIVSNALRDEAGRGAHVIISSHLIGNLESLCDAAVLLTGDDSRVVTREMGGDSEWIGNVYTQLFKTNDSETRKGR
;
A
#
# COMPACT_ATOMS: atom_id res chain seq x y z
N MET A 1 -2.96 24.58 -5.52
CA MET A 1 -3.66 23.48 -6.23
C MET A 1 -2.90 22.17 -6.11
N LYS A 2 -1.73 21.97 -6.74
CA LYS A 2 -1.03 20.67 -6.77
C LYS A 2 -0.85 19.93 -5.43
N THR A 3 -0.48 20.62 -4.35
CA THR A 3 -0.38 20.00 -3.00
C THR A 3 -1.73 19.55 -2.43
N CYS A 4 -2.81 20.27 -2.73
CA CYS A 4 -4.17 19.90 -2.34
C CYS A 4 -4.65 18.65 -3.09
N ASP A 5 -4.25 18.50 -4.35
CA ASP A 5 -4.65 17.38 -5.22
C ASP A 5 -3.96 16.07 -4.79
N CYS A 6 -2.67 16.13 -4.45
CA CYS A 6 -1.94 15.00 -3.86
C CYS A 6 -2.56 14.57 -2.52
N LEU A 7 -2.87 15.52 -1.63
CA LEU A 7 -3.47 15.21 -0.33
C LEU A 7 -4.88 14.58 -0.49
N THR A 8 -5.67 15.11 -1.42
CA THR A 8 -6.98 14.54 -1.79
C THR A 8 -6.83 13.12 -2.31
N TYR A 9 -5.84 12.87 -3.17
CA TYR A 9 -5.54 11.53 -3.69
C TYR A 9 -5.12 10.55 -2.58
N VAL A 10 -4.23 10.97 -1.67
CA VAL A 10 -3.81 10.14 -0.53
C VAL A 10 -5.00 9.80 0.36
N ARG A 11 -5.81 10.80 0.75
CA ARG A 11 -7.01 10.60 1.58
C ARG A 11 -7.99 9.63 0.93
N LEU A 12 -8.25 9.83 -0.37
CA LEU A 12 -9.13 8.97 -1.15
C LEU A 12 -8.66 7.51 -1.12
N ASN A 13 -7.39 7.27 -1.39
CA ASN A 13 -6.85 5.92 -1.41
C ASN A 13 -6.85 5.28 -0.02
N LEU A 14 -6.53 6.02 1.03
CA LEU A 14 -6.63 5.51 2.41
C LEU A 14 -8.07 5.10 2.75
N GLU A 15 -9.07 5.87 2.34
CA GLU A 15 -10.48 5.53 2.54
C GLU A 15 -10.90 4.28 1.75
N ILE A 16 -10.37 4.12 0.53
CA ILE A 16 -10.53 2.89 -0.27
C ILE A 16 -9.96 1.68 0.45
N LEU A 17 -8.73 1.79 0.95
CA LEU A 17 -8.09 0.74 1.71
C LEU A 17 -8.84 0.42 3.01
N ALA A 18 -9.35 1.43 3.71
CA ALA A 18 -10.10 1.23 4.96
C ALA A 18 -11.37 0.40 4.77
N HIS A 19 -12.03 0.50 3.61
CA HIS A 19 -13.22 -0.30 3.27
C HIS A 19 -12.87 -1.63 2.58
N ASN A 20 -11.59 -1.91 2.34
CA ASN A 20 -11.16 -3.14 1.71
C ASN A 20 -11.28 -4.31 2.69
N ARG A 21 -12.14 -5.28 2.37
CA ARG A 21 -12.36 -6.48 3.20
C ARG A 21 -11.09 -7.29 3.45
N GLY A 22 -10.17 -7.32 2.49
CA GLY A 22 -8.89 -8.02 2.64
C GLY A 22 -8.02 -7.39 3.73
N ILE A 23 -7.98 -6.06 3.80
CA ILE A 23 -7.24 -5.32 4.83
C ILE A 23 -7.90 -5.49 6.20
N MET A 24 -9.23 -5.39 6.27
CA MET A 24 -9.96 -5.62 7.51
C MET A 24 -9.77 -7.04 8.04
N LEU A 25 -9.85 -8.05 7.16
CA LEU A 25 -9.63 -9.45 7.51
C LEU A 25 -8.18 -9.69 7.96
N LEU A 26 -7.19 -9.14 7.25
CA LEU A 26 -5.78 -9.21 7.65
C LEU A 26 -5.57 -8.61 9.04
N THR A 27 -6.13 -7.42 9.29
CA THR A 27 -6.03 -6.73 10.59
C THR A 27 -6.67 -7.56 11.70
N ALA A 28 -7.86 -8.12 11.46
CA ALA A 28 -8.57 -8.96 12.43
C ALA A 28 -7.83 -10.27 12.72
N LEU A 29 -7.26 -10.92 11.70
CA LEU A 29 -6.47 -12.14 11.87
C LEU A 29 -5.19 -11.89 12.66
N LEU A 30 -4.47 -10.81 12.35
CA LEU A 30 -3.29 -10.41 13.12
C LEU A 30 -3.65 -10.07 14.57
N ALA A 31 -4.76 -9.34 14.78
CA ALA A 31 -5.25 -9.06 16.12
C ALA A 31 -5.58 -10.32 16.91
N LEU A 32 -6.23 -11.30 16.29
CA LEU A 32 -6.50 -12.60 16.93
C LEU A 32 -5.20 -13.30 17.31
N VAL A 33 -4.22 -13.35 16.40
CA VAL A 33 -2.91 -13.97 16.66
C VAL A 33 -2.19 -13.29 17.82
N PHE A 34 -2.15 -11.96 17.84
CA PHE A 34 -1.54 -11.20 18.94
C PHE A 34 -2.33 -11.29 20.25
N CYS A 35 -3.60 -11.71 20.25
CA CYS A 35 -4.33 -11.94 21.50
C CYS A 35 -4.08 -13.32 22.10
N ILE A 36 -3.57 -14.31 21.34
CA ILE A 36 -3.43 -15.69 21.80
C ILE A 36 -2.62 -15.80 23.11
N PRO A 37 -1.39 -15.23 23.21
CA PRO A 37 -0.62 -15.26 24.46
C PRO A 37 -1.22 -14.47 25.65
N VAL A 38 -2.22 -13.63 25.46
CA VAL A 38 -2.94 -13.02 26.59
C VAL A 38 -3.76 -14.08 27.34
N PHE A 39 -4.24 -15.09 26.61
CA PHE A 39 -5.07 -16.16 27.17
C PHE A 39 -4.29 -17.44 27.44
N LEU A 40 -3.20 -17.67 26.71
CA LEU A 40 -2.30 -18.80 26.93
C LEU A 40 -1.14 -18.38 27.82
N SER A 41 -0.91 -19.10 28.92
CA SER A 41 0.26 -18.90 29.78
C SER A 41 1.55 -19.36 29.09
N VAL A 42 2.02 -18.62 28.10
CA VAL A 42 3.31 -18.87 27.45
C VAL A 42 4.40 -18.49 28.45
N PRO A 43 5.32 -19.41 28.78
CA PRO A 43 6.42 -19.11 29.70
C PRO A 43 7.38 -18.12 29.06
N THR A 44 7.80 -17.13 29.84
CA THR A 44 8.65 -16.03 29.38
C THR A 44 10.13 -16.27 29.70
N GLY A 45 10.42 -17.31 30.48
CA GLY A 45 11.74 -17.59 31.03
C GLY A 45 12.06 -16.82 32.32
N ALA A 46 11.30 -15.79 32.68
CA ALA A 46 11.58 -14.98 33.87
C ALA A 46 11.41 -15.76 35.18
N ASP A 47 10.41 -16.64 35.29
CA ASP A 47 10.27 -17.53 36.47
C ASP A 47 11.39 -18.57 36.54
N TYR A 48 11.97 -18.96 35.40
CA TYR A 48 13.11 -19.86 35.36
C TYR A 48 14.42 -19.15 35.76
N LEU A 49 14.59 -17.88 35.41
CA LEU A 49 15.82 -17.14 35.72
C LEU A 49 15.78 -16.48 37.11
N TYR A 50 14.62 -15.92 37.48
CA TYR A 50 14.47 -15.04 38.64
C TYR A 50 13.34 -15.47 39.57
N GLY A 51 12.72 -16.62 39.32
CA GLY A 51 11.67 -17.16 40.18
C GLY A 51 12.27 -17.84 41.41
N ARG A 52 11.57 -17.73 42.53
CA ARG A 52 12.02 -18.27 43.82
C ARG A 52 12.37 -19.75 43.79
N ALA A 53 11.58 -20.57 43.08
CA ALA A 53 11.85 -22.00 42.93
C ALA A 53 13.16 -22.28 42.19
N SER A 54 13.51 -21.47 41.18
CA SER A 54 14.79 -21.61 40.48
C SER A 54 15.97 -21.25 41.38
N ILE A 55 15.85 -20.19 42.18
CA ILE A 55 16.87 -19.81 43.16
C ILE A 55 17.04 -20.91 44.23
N GLU A 56 15.95 -21.55 44.65
CA GLU A 56 15.98 -22.71 45.56
C GLU A 56 16.74 -23.89 44.93
N ASP A 57 16.48 -24.20 43.65
CA ASP A 57 17.15 -25.26 42.90
C ASP A 57 18.65 -24.96 42.70
N GLN A 58 19.01 -23.74 42.28
CA GLN A 58 20.41 -23.30 42.13
C GLN A 58 21.18 -23.41 43.45
N ARG A 59 20.57 -22.99 44.55
CA ARG A 59 21.16 -23.12 45.88
C ARG A 59 21.35 -24.59 46.27
N ALA A 60 20.34 -25.42 46.07
CA ALA A 60 20.41 -26.84 46.41
C ALA A 60 21.52 -27.55 45.61
N LEU A 61 21.66 -27.22 44.32
CA LEU A 61 22.72 -27.71 43.46
C LEU A 61 24.11 -27.30 43.98
N LEU A 62 24.31 -26.01 44.29
CA LEU A 62 25.58 -25.50 44.81
C LEU A 62 25.97 -26.17 46.13
N VAL A 63 25.01 -26.33 47.05
CA VAL A 63 25.22 -27.03 48.32
C VAL A 63 25.61 -28.49 48.10
N SER A 64 24.95 -29.18 47.16
CA SER A 64 25.30 -30.57 46.81
C SER A 64 26.71 -30.66 46.25
N GLN A 65 27.08 -29.79 45.30
CA GLN A 65 28.41 -29.78 44.69
C GLN A 65 29.52 -29.54 45.73
N VAL A 66 29.29 -28.63 46.68
CA VAL A 66 30.21 -28.38 47.79
C VAL A 66 30.29 -29.60 48.71
N SER A 67 29.17 -30.26 49.04
CA SER A 67 29.19 -31.45 49.91
C SER A 67 29.82 -32.68 49.24
N ASP A 68 29.72 -32.80 47.92
CA ASP A 68 30.28 -33.88 47.13
C ASP A 68 31.79 -33.71 46.85
N GLY A 69 32.39 -32.63 47.36
CA GLY A 69 33.83 -32.36 47.24
C GLY A 69 34.26 -31.85 45.85
N VAL A 70 33.33 -31.32 45.04
CA VAL A 70 33.61 -30.85 43.66
C VAL A 70 34.69 -29.76 43.65
N TYR A 71 34.72 -28.92 44.69
CA TYR A 71 35.64 -27.79 44.81
C TYR A 71 36.83 -28.04 45.75
N ASP A 72 37.01 -29.27 46.25
CA ASP A 72 38.08 -29.59 47.23
C ASP A 72 39.49 -29.37 46.68
N THR A 73 39.65 -29.47 45.36
CA THR A 73 40.93 -29.22 44.66
C THR A 73 40.97 -27.85 43.96
N ALA A 74 39.93 -27.03 44.11
CA ALA A 74 39.84 -25.72 43.47
C ALA A 74 40.83 -24.70 44.08
N PRO A 75 41.30 -23.72 43.29
CA PRO A 75 42.07 -22.59 43.81
C PRO A 75 41.33 -21.86 44.93
N GLN A 76 42.08 -21.27 45.88
CA GLN A 76 41.49 -20.48 46.99
C GLN A 76 40.59 -19.34 46.49
N GLU A 77 40.94 -18.73 45.36
CA GLU A 77 40.12 -17.68 44.74
C GLU A 77 38.75 -18.20 44.31
N LEU A 78 38.67 -19.36 43.63
CA LEU A 78 37.39 -19.97 43.26
C LEU A 78 36.58 -20.39 44.49
N ASN A 79 37.22 -20.99 45.50
CA ASN A 79 36.54 -21.34 46.75
C ASN A 79 35.95 -20.14 47.48
N SER A 80 36.57 -18.96 47.39
CA SER A 80 36.00 -17.72 47.92
C SER A 80 34.79 -17.23 47.14
N ILE A 81 34.82 -17.34 45.80
CA ILE A 81 33.69 -16.95 44.93
C ILE A 81 32.48 -17.86 45.21
N ILE A 82 32.67 -19.18 45.28
CA ILE A 82 31.60 -20.14 45.60
C ILE A 82 30.97 -19.88 46.97
N ALA A 83 31.76 -19.46 47.97
CA ALA A 83 31.23 -19.06 49.27
C ALA A 83 30.36 -17.79 49.18
N ASP A 84 30.79 -16.81 48.38
CA ASP A 84 30.04 -15.57 48.13
C ASP A 84 28.76 -15.84 47.31
N GLU A 85 28.80 -16.76 46.33
CA GLU A 85 27.63 -17.18 45.55
C GLU A 85 26.56 -17.78 46.45
N ARG A 86 26.95 -18.70 47.34
CA ARG A 86 26.05 -19.28 48.33
C ARG A 86 25.44 -18.21 49.22
N ALA A 87 26.25 -17.26 49.68
CA ALA A 87 25.76 -16.15 50.52
C ALA A 87 24.77 -15.24 49.78
N CYS A 88 24.94 -15.04 48.46
CA CYS A 88 23.99 -14.30 47.63
C CYS A 88 22.66 -15.07 47.48
N LEU A 89 22.71 -16.37 47.20
CA LEU A 89 21.51 -17.20 47.09
C LEU A 89 20.75 -17.32 48.42
N ASP A 90 21.46 -17.50 49.54
CA ASP A 90 20.87 -17.50 50.89
C ASP A 90 20.15 -16.15 51.16
N ARG A 91 20.81 -15.03 50.85
CA ARG A 91 20.24 -13.68 50.99
C ARG A 91 18.98 -13.49 50.14
N ALA A 92 18.98 -13.98 48.90
CA ALA A 92 17.81 -13.93 48.04
C ALA A 92 16.64 -14.73 48.66
N LEU A 93 16.87 -15.95 49.14
CA LEU A 93 15.80 -16.76 49.72
C LEU A 93 15.26 -16.25 51.07
N GLU A 94 16.11 -15.61 51.88
CA GLU A 94 15.72 -14.99 53.14
C GLU A 94 14.92 -13.69 52.92
N SER A 95 15.18 -12.99 51.83
CA SER A 95 14.45 -11.78 51.47
C SER A 95 12.99 -12.07 51.07
N LYS A 96 12.16 -11.02 51.18
CA LYS A 96 10.78 -11.07 50.68
C LYS A 96 10.82 -11.20 49.15
N ALA A 97 10.03 -12.12 48.59
CA ALA A 97 9.90 -12.26 47.13
C ALA A 97 9.54 -10.92 46.47
N ASP A 98 10.13 -10.67 45.31
CA ASP A 98 9.99 -9.45 44.51
C ASP A 98 10.33 -8.16 45.28
N SER A 99 11.18 -8.26 46.32
CA SER A 99 11.75 -7.09 46.98
C SER A 99 13.00 -6.59 46.26
N ARG A 100 13.38 -5.35 46.55
CA ARG A 100 14.66 -4.80 46.08
C ARG A 100 15.84 -5.67 46.49
N GLU A 101 15.86 -6.11 47.75
CA GLU A 101 16.90 -6.98 48.30
C GLU A 101 16.97 -8.34 47.59
N TYR A 102 15.82 -8.87 47.17
CA TYR A 102 15.73 -10.11 46.39
C TYR A 102 16.47 -9.99 45.06
N TYR A 103 16.12 -8.99 44.25
CA TYR A 103 16.74 -8.79 42.94
C TYR A 103 18.20 -8.29 43.03
N ASP A 104 18.54 -7.52 44.06
CA ASP A 104 19.93 -7.11 44.32
C ASP A 104 20.81 -8.34 44.63
N ALA A 105 20.31 -9.30 45.43
CA ALA A 105 21.03 -10.53 45.73
C ALA A 105 21.22 -11.42 44.50
N ILE A 106 20.22 -11.51 43.62
CA ILE A 106 20.32 -12.22 42.33
C ILE A 106 21.33 -11.54 41.41
N ALA A 107 21.30 -10.21 41.28
CA ALA A 107 22.27 -9.47 40.48
C ALA A 107 23.70 -9.67 40.97
N ASP A 108 23.92 -9.70 42.29
CA ASP A 108 25.23 -9.97 42.88
C ASP A 108 25.70 -11.39 42.53
N TYR A 109 24.81 -12.40 42.58
CA TYR A 109 25.10 -13.77 42.16
C TYR A 109 25.50 -13.86 40.67
N ASP A 110 24.71 -13.27 39.76
CA ASP A 110 25.02 -13.28 38.32
C ASP A 110 26.36 -12.58 38.00
N ASN A 111 26.71 -11.53 38.75
CA ASN A 111 28.01 -10.86 38.61
C ASN A 111 29.18 -11.75 39.08
N LEU A 112 28.98 -12.66 40.03
CA LEU A 112 29.98 -13.65 40.42
C LEU A 112 30.18 -14.69 39.31
N LEU A 113 29.11 -15.16 38.66
CA LEU A 113 29.22 -16.04 37.48
C LEU A 113 30.00 -15.38 36.33
N LEU A 114 29.76 -14.09 36.07
CA LEU A 114 30.55 -13.31 35.11
C LEU A 114 32.04 -13.23 35.52
N LYS A 115 32.31 -13.09 36.82
CA LYS A 115 33.68 -13.08 37.36
C LYS A 115 34.35 -14.45 37.17
N GLU A 116 33.65 -15.55 37.44
CA GLU A 116 34.16 -16.90 37.20
C GLU A 116 34.49 -17.14 35.72
N TYR A 117 33.63 -16.67 34.81
CA TYR A 117 33.85 -16.73 33.36
C TYR A 117 35.14 -15.99 32.97
N ARG A 118 35.31 -14.75 33.44
CA ARG A 118 36.51 -13.93 33.16
C ARG A 118 37.80 -14.53 33.71
N LEU A 119 37.72 -15.28 34.80
CA LEU A 119 38.85 -16.00 35.40
C LEU A 119 39.10 -17.36 34.73
N GLY A 120 38.24 -17.79 33.81
CA GLY A 120 38.35 -19.06 33.08
C GLY A 120 37.89 -20.29 33.88
N TYR A 121 37.19 -20.08 35.00
CA TYR A 121 36.62 -21.17 35.81
C TYR A 121 35.27 -21.65 35.30
N LEU A 122 34.49 -20.74 34.69
CA LEU A 122 33.20 -21.07 34.07
C LEU A 122 33.38 -21.21 32.55
N ASN A 123 33.22 -22.44 32.04
CA ASN A 123 33.20 -22.73 30.60
C ASN A 123 31.79 -23.18 30.21
N GLY A 124 31.00 -22.28 29.63
CA GLY A 124 29.59 -22.50 29.29
C GLY A 124 29.23 -22.16 27.84
N VAL A 125 27.96 -22.38 27.49
CA VAL A 125 27.35 -21.96 26.22
C VAL A 125 27.09 -20.44 26.20
N ASP A 126 27.04 -19.82 27.37
CA ASP A 126 26.83 -18.38 27.56
C ASP A 126 28.07 -17.55 27.22
N SER A 127 27.88 -16.49 26.43
CA SER A 127 28.93 -15.51 26.16
C SER A 127 29.06 -14.49 27.28
N GLU A 128 30.21 -13.81 27.37
CA GLU A 128 30.45 -12.78 28.39
C GLU A 128 29.34 -11.72 28.44
N LEU A 129 28.83 -11.32 27.27
CA LEU A 129 27.75 -10.33 27.15
C LEU A 129 26.39 -10.86 27.62
N SER A 130 26.14 -12.17 27.47
CA SER A 130 24.94 -12.84 28.01
C SER A 130 24.95 -12.75 29.53
N LEU A 131 26.07 -13.11 30.15
CA LEU A 131 26.25 -13.07 31.60
C LEU A 131 26.19 -11.62 32.15
N GLU A 132 26.78 -10.66 31.44
CA GLU A 132 26.66 -9.25 31.81
C GLU A 132 25.22 -8.75 31.73
N ALA A 133 24.45 -9.16 30.72
CA ALA A 133 23.03 -8.82 30.61
C ALA A 133 22.19 -9.45 31.73
N GLN A 134 22.48 -10.69 32.09
CA GLN A 134 21.82 -11.41 33.17
C GLN A 134 22.00 -10.70 34.51
N GLY A 135 23.21 -10.18 34.83
CA GLY A 135 23.43 -9.41 36.07
C GLY A 135 22.83 -8.00 36.06
N ARG A 136 22.76 -7.32 34.90
CA ARG A 136 22.20 -5.96 34.83
C ARG A 136 20.69 -5.90 34.99
N LEU A 137 19.95 -6.87 34.46
CA LEU A 137 18.49 -6.81 34.47
C LEU A 137 17.87 -6.87 35.88
N PRO A 138 18.19 -7.84 36.75
CA PRO A 138 17.68 -7.87 38.12
C PRO A 138 18.06 -6.59 38.88
N ARG A 139 19.27 -6.08 38.65
CA ARG A 139 19.72 -4.83 39.25
C ARG A 139 18.84 -3.64 38.83
N ALA A 140 18.47 -3.57 37.56
CA ALA A 140 17.57 -2.55 37.06
C ALA A 140 16.13 -2.73 37.59
N ILE A 141 15.63 -3.97 37.70
CA ILE A 141 14.33 -4.28 38.30
C ILE A 141 14.29 -3.85 39.78
N ALA A 142 15.39 -4.06 40.52
CA ALA A 142 15.54 -3.66 41.91
C ALA A 142 15.43 -2.14 42.13
N MET A 143 15.71 -1.34 41.09
CA MET A 143 15.58 0.12 41.14
C MET A 143 14.15 0.63 40.90
N LEU A 144 13.22 -0.24 40.49
CA LEU A 144 11.83 0.15 40.28
C LEU A 144 11.14 0.49 41.60
N PRO A 145 10.13 1.40 41.60
CA PRO A 145 9.28 1.64 42.75
C PRO A 145 8.57 0.37 43.26
N HIS A 146 8.19 -0.50 42.32
CA HIS A 146 7.58 -1.79 42.59
C HIS A 146 8.32 -2.87 41.76
N PRO A 147 9.39 -3.46 42.29
CA PRO A 147 10.10 -4.54 41.62
C PRO A 147 9.17 -5.74 41.42
N GLU A 148 9.12 -6.28 40.21
CA GLU A 148 8.32 -7.46 39.87
C GLU A 148 8.87 -8.07 38.58
N SER A 149 8.84 -9.39 38.46
CA SER A 149 9.17 -10.13 37.24
C SER A 149 7.97 -10.95 36.79
N TYR A 150 7.82 -11.14 35.48
CA TYR A 150 6.63 -11.77 34.90
C TYR A 150 6.98 -13.09 34.24
N GLY A 151 6.71 -14.21 34.91
CA GLY A 151 6.99 -15.56 34.44
C GLY A 151 6.15 -16.09 33.28
N SER A 152 5.00 -15.47 33.02
CA SER A 152 4.11 -15.86 31.93
C SER A 152 3.45 -14.65 31.27
N THR A 153 3.12 -14.79 29.99
CA THR A 153 2.44 -13.74 29.20
C THR A 153 1.08 -13.34 29.78
N THR A 154 0.40 -14.27 30.46
CA THR A 154 -0.90 -14.04 31.13
C THR A 154 -0.82 -13.09 32.34
N LYS A 155 0.36 -12.94 32.96
CA LYS A 155 0.59 -12.03 34.09
C LYS A 155 1.14 -10.68 33.66
N MET A 156 1.57 -10.53 32.40
CA MET A 156 2.21 -9.31 31.94
C MET A 156 1.21 -8.16 31.81
N PRO A 157 1.56 -6.96 32.31
CA PRO A 157 0.79 -5.75 32.05
C PRO A 157 0.96 -5.29 30.59
N GLY A 158 0.03 -4.45 30.13
CA GLY A 158 -0.11 -4.10 28.70
C GLY A 158 1.17 -3.63 28.01
N MET A 159 1.92 -2.71 28.62
CA MET A 159 3.16 -2.17 28.04
C MET A 159 4.26 -3.22 27.92
N ILE A 160 4.41 -4.05 28.96
CA ILE A 160 5.44 -5.09 29.02
C ILE A 160 5.12 -6.20 28.02
N LEU A 161 3.84 -6.57 27.90
CA LEU A 161 3.41 -7.54 26.90
C LEU A 161 3.63 -7.03 25.47
N LEU A 162 3.37 -5.75 25.20
CA LEU A 162 3.61 -5.19 23.88
C LEU A 162 5.10 -5.24 23.52
N ALA A 163 5.98 -4.88 24.47
CA ALA A 163 7.41 -4.99 24.29
C ALA A 163 7.82 -6.46 24.07
N TYR A 164 7.26 -7.39 24.85
CA TYR A 164 7.46 -8.82 24.63
C TYR A 164 7.13 -9.21 23.18
N TYR A 165 6.01 -8.77 22.59
CA TYR A 165 5.69 -9.08 21.19
C TYR A 165 6.66 -8.48 20.19
N CYS A 166 7.03 -7.20 20.38
CA CYS A 166 8.07 -6.56 19.59
C CYS A 166 9.38 -7.36 19.63
N GLY A 167 9.55 -8.21 20.66
CA GLY A 167 10.64 -9.16 20.81
C GLY A 167 10.39 -10.58 20.27
N ALA A 168 9.30 -11.22 20.65
CA ALA A 168 9.08 -12.65 20.40
C ALA A 168 8.64 -12.95 18.96
N VAL A 169 8.06 -11.97 18.27
CA VAL A 169 7.55 -12.15 16.91
C VAL A 169 8.71 -12.10 15.93
N PRO A 170 8.93 -13.15 15.11
CA PRO A 170 9.98 -13.13 14.10
C PRO A 170 9.83 -11.93 13.17
N ALA A 171 10.94 -11.26 12.90
CA ALA A 171 11.07 -10.15 11.95
C ALA A 171 10.28 -10.31 10.64
N ILE A 172 10.29 -11.52 10.06
CA ILE A 172 9.62 -11.83 8.80
C ILE A 172 8.09 -11.66 8.89
N ALA A 173 7.50 -11.84 10.07
CA ALA A 173 6.07 -11.61 10.28
C ALA A 173 5.73 -10.12 10.20
N TRP A 174 6.58 -9.24 10.74
CA TRP A 174 6.44 -7.78 10.62
C TRP A 174 6.52 -7.34 9.15
N LEU A 175 7.39 -7.99 8.35
CA LEU A 175 7.55 -7.76 6.91
C LEU A 175 6.35 -8.20 6.05
N LEU A 176 5.55 -9.15 6.53
CA LEU A 176 4.41 -9.67 5.78
C LEU A 176 3.33 -8.61 5.57
N VAL A 177 3.13 -7.74 6.56
CA VAL A 177 2.08 -6.70 6.51
C VAL A 177 2.32 -5.69 5.38
N PRO A 178 3.48 -5.03 5.27
CA PRO A 178 3.71 -4.10 4.17
C PRO A 178 3.68 -4.79 2.80
N VAL A 179 4.08 -6.06 2.69
CA VAL A 179 3.95 -6.85 1.44
C VAL A 179 2.48 -7.01 1.05
N LEU A 180 1.63 -7.46 1.96
CA LEU A 180 0.21 -7.72 1.70
C LEU A 180 -0.58 -6.43 1.48
N VAL A 181 -0.36 -5.41 2.32
CA VAL A 181 -0.99 -4.10 2.17
C VAL A 181 -0.59 -3.48 0.84
N LEU A 182 0.69 -3.56 0.45
CA LEU A 182 1.09 -3.08 -0.86
C LEU A 182 0.38 -3.84 -1.98
N TYR A 183 0.36 -5.18 -1.94
CA TYR A 183 -0.33 -6.00 -2.94
C TYR A 183 -1.80 -5.59 -3.12
N MET A 184 -2.49 -5.31 -2.01
CA MET A 184 -3.88 -4.85 -1.99
C MET A 184 -4.04 -3.39 -2.41
N SER A 185 -3.04 -2.54 -2.13
CA SER A 185 -3.07 -1.11 -2.49
C SER A 185 -2.76 -0.85 -3.97
N LEU A 186 -1.95 -1.71 -4.61
CA LEU A 186 -1.60 -1.62 -6.03
C LEU A 186 -2.70 -2.16 -6.96
N GLU A 187 -3.94 -2.18 -6.47
CA GLU A 187 -5.10 -2.63 -7.20
C GLU A 187 -5.57 -1.53 -8.15
N GLY A 188 -5.33 -1.71 -9.46
CA GLY A 188 -5.74 -0.72 -10.46
C GLY A 188 -4.84 -0.70 -11.68
N ASP A 189 -5.24 -1.43 -12.70
CA ASP A 189 -4.57 -1.48 -14.02
C ASP A 189 -4.87 -0.20 -14.85
N GLY A 190 -4.97 0.98 -14.21
CA GLY A 190 -5.41 2.24 -14.85
C GLY A 190 -6.91 2.29 -15.16
N LYS A 191 -7.67 1.28 -14.74
CA LYS A 191 -9.08 1.11 -15.10
C LYS A 191 -10.05 1.83 -14.18
N ARG A 192 -9.63 2.16 -12.95
CA ARG A 192 -10.47 2.80 -11.93
C ARG A 192 -10.43 4.31 -12.08
N PHE A 193 -11.48 5.01 -11.62
CA PHE A 193 -11.56 6.46 -11.81
C PHE A 193 -10.48 7.25 -11.06
N TYR A 194 -10.04 6.79 -9.88
CA TYR A 194 -8.99 7.49 -9.12
C TYR A 194 -7.60 7.30 -9.73
N ASP A 195 -7.35 6.24 -10.52
CA ASP A 195 -6.13 6.12 -11.34
C ASP A 195 -6.08 7.15 -12.49
N ARG A 196 -7.19 7.88 -12.68
CA ARG A 196 -7.33 8.95 -13.66
C ARG A 196 -7.29 10.35 -13.04
N ALA A 197 -6.84 10.46 -11.79
CA ALA A 197 -6.64 11.75 -11.13
C ALA A 197 -5.71 12.67 -11.95
N LEU A 198 -5.89 13.99 -11.76
CA LEU A 198 -5.18 15.06 -12.47
C LEU A 198 -3.75 15.27 -11.94
N LEU A 199 -3.05 14.15 -11.70
CA LEU A 199 -1.70 14.09 -11.17
C LEU A 199 -0.77 13.46 -12.20
N SER A 200 0.47 13.94 -12.24
CA SER A 200 1.53 13.31 -13.01
C SER A 200 1.79 11.88 -12.51
N LYS A 201 2.35 11.03 -13.37
CA LYS A 201 2.73 9.65 -12.98
C LYS A 201 3.71 9.63 -11.80
N LEU A 202 4.56 10.66 -11.68
CA LEU A 202 5.49 10.83 -10.56
C LEU A 202 4.71 11.07 -9.27
N GLU A 203 3.80 12.05 -9.27
CA GLU A 203 2.97 12.40 -8.12
C GLU A 203 2.07 11.24 -7.68
N MET A 204 1.43 10.55 -8.63
CA MET A 204 0.63 9.35 -8.33
C MET A 204 1.47 8.26 -7.64
N ASN A 205 2.67 7.97 -8.15
CA ASN A 205 3.54 6.98 -7.53
C ASN A 205 4.00 7.42 -6.14
N ALA A 206 4.36 8.69 -5.95
CA ALA A 206 4.71 9.23 -4.64
C ALA A 206 3.54 9.10 -3.65
N CYS A 207 2.32 9.42 -4.09
CA CYS A 207 1.13 9.26 -3.25
C CYS A 207 0.86 7.78 -2.91
N ARG A 208 1.06 6.86 -3.86
CA ARG A 208 0.92 5.41 -3.59
C ARG A 208 1.91 4.93 -2.54
N VAL A 209 3.16 5.41 -2.56
CA VAL A 209 4.15 5.12 -1.51
C VAL A 209 3.62 5.56 -0.14
N LEU A 210 3.14 6.81 -0.04
CA LEU A 210 2.59 7.35 1.21
C LEU A 210 1.39 6.54 1.69
N VAL A 211 0.44 6.24 0.81
CA VAL A 211 -0.76 5.45 1.13
C VAL A 211 -0.38 4.07 1.65
N SER A 212 0.46 3.34 0.92
CA SER A 212 0.84 1.97 1.30
C SER A 212 1.67 1.97 2.59
N GLY A 213 2.59 2.93 2.77
CA GLY A 213 3.37 3.08 4.00
C GLY A 213 2.49 3.35 5.21
N ILE A 214 1.64 4.39 5.14
CA ILE A 214 0.69 4.75 6.20
C ILE A 214 -0.25 3.60 6.51
N ALA A 215 -0.86 2.98 5.49
CA ALA A 215 -1.79 1.88 5.68
C ALA A 215 -1.13 0.67 6.36
N SER A 216 0.12 0.36 6.01
CA SER A 216 0.86 -0.75 6.64
C SER A 216 1.10 -0.51 8.13
N THR A 217 1.54 0.70 8.48
CA THR A 217 1.74 1.10 9.89
C THR A 217 0.42 1.10 10.66
N VAL A 218 -0.66 1.61 10.07
CA VAL A 218 -1.98 1.63 10.72
C VAL A 218 -2.50 0.21 10.95
N VAL A 219 -2.37 -0.70 9.97
CA VAL A 219 -2.77 -2.10 10.12
C VAL A 219 -2.02 -2.77 11.27
N LEU A 220 -0.70 -2.58 11.36
CA LEU A 220 0.12 -3.12 12.45
C LEU A 220 -0.31 -2.58 13.81
N VAL A 221 -0.49 -1.26 13.94
CA VAL A 221 -0.92 -0.63 15.19
C VAL A 221 -2.31 -1.14 15.60
N LEU A 222 -3.28 -1.13 14.67
CA LEU A 222 -4.64 -1.61 14.95
C LEU A 222 -4.68 -3.10 15.30
N ALA A 223 -3.77 -3.91 14.74
CA ALA A 223 -3.66 -5.32 15.10
C ALA A 223 -3.16 -5.52 16.54
N LEU A 224 -2.31 -4.63 17.06
CA LEU A 224 -1.76 -4.72 18.42
C LEU A 224 -2.69 -4.15 19.51
N VAL A 225 -3.59 -3.22 19.15
CA VAL A 225 -4.49 -2.55 20.09
C VAL A 225 -5.32 -3.53 20.94
N PRO A 226 -6.00 -4.55 20.38
CA PRO A 226 -6.82 -5.47 21.18
C PRO A 226 -6.01 -6.21 22.25
N CYS A 227 -4.80 -6.66 21.90
CA CYS A 227 -3.90 -7.32 22.85
C CYS A 227 -3.50 -6.37 24.00
N PHE A 228 -3.10 -5.15 23.67
CA PHE A 228 -2.74 -4.14 24.67
C PHE A 228 -3.91 -3.82 25.61
N VAL A 229 -5.12 -3.65 25.06
CA VAL A 229 -6.34 -3.38 25.84
C VAL A 229 -6.66 -4.55 26.77
N LEU A 230 -6.64 -5.78 26.26
CA LEU A 230 -6.95 -6.96 27.08
C LEU A 230 -5.96 -7.15 28.23
N ALA A 231 -4.66 -7.07 27.95
CA ALA A 231 -3.63 -7.17 29.00
C ALA A 231 -3.73 -6.04 30.02
N THR A 232 -4.09 -4.82 29.58
CA THR A 232 -4.34 -3.68 30.47
C THR A 232 -5.53 -3.91 31.39
N VAL A 233 -6.60 -4.54 30.88
CA VAL A 233 -7.79 -4.85 31.68
C VAL A 233 -7.49 -5.92 32.74
N PHE A 234 -6.67 -6.93 32.41
CA PHE A 234 -6.36 -8.01 33.35
C PHE A 234 -5.27 -7.67 34.36
N ASN A 235 -4.19 -7.01 33.91
CA ASN A 235 -2.96 -6.85 34.69
C ASN A 235 -2.55 -5.37 34.87
N GLY A 236 -3.33 -4.42 34.37
CA GLY A 236 -3.00 -3.00 34.38
C GLY A 236 -2.05 -2.59 33.25
N VAL A 237 -1.77 -1.29 33.15
CA VAL A 237 -0.96 -0.70 32.08
C VAL A 237 0.52 -1.12 32.18
N GLY A 238 1.02 -1.26 33.41
CA GLY A 238 2.43 -1.55 33.71
C GLY A 238 3.28 -0.28 33.87
N GLN A 239 4.48 -0.46 34.43
CA GLN A 239 5.42 0.65 34.70
C GLN A 239 6.13 1.06 33.40
N THR A 240 6.10 2.35 33.05
CA THR A 240 6.78 2.88 31.85
C THR A 240 8.30 2.82 31.94
N GLU A 241 8.82 2.78 33.17
CA GLU A 241 10.24 2.71 33.49
C GLU A 241 10.78 1.28 33.58
N TYR A 242 9.91 0.28 33.37
CA TYR A 242 10.32 -1.13 33.44
C TYR A 242 11.53 -1.38 32.52
N PRO A 243 12.61 -1.99 33.04
CA PRO A 243 13.85 -2.12 32.29
C PRO A 243 13.75 -3.20 31.23
N VAL A 244 14.36 -2.91 30.10
CA VAL A 244 14.54 -3.79 28.96
C VAL A 244 16.04 -3.85 28.70
N VAL A 245 16.63 -5.01 29.00
CA VAL A 245 18.06 -5.28 28.78
C VAL A 245 18.20 -6.23 27.61
N PHE A 246 19.09 -5.91 26.70
CA PHE A 246 19.41 -6.73 25.53
C PHE A 246 20.83 -6.43 25.06
N ILE A 247 21.39 -7.38 24.31
CA ILE A 247 22.70 -7.22 23.70
C ILE A 247 22.50 -6.50 22.37
N GLN A 248 23.12 -5.34 22.25
CA GLN A 248 23.15 -4.56 21.03
C GLN A 248 24.61 -4.21 20.80
N TYR A 249 25.17 -4.50 19.63
CA TYR A 249 26.49 -3.95 19.26
C TYR A 249 27.72 -4.52 19.96
N GLY A 250 27.57 -5.68 20.61
CA GLY A 250 28.64 -6.20 21.45
C GLY A 250 28.70 -5.50 22.80
N ASP A 251 27.69 -4.69 23.12
CA ASP A 251 27.47 -4.06 24.41
C ASP A 251 26.13 -4.54 24.99
N VAL A 252 26.05 -4.53 26.31
CA VAL A 252 24.77 -4.68 27.01
C VAL A 252 24.10 -3.32 27.12
N VAL A 253 22.91 -3.19 26.52
CA VAL A 253 22.12 -1.96 26.52
C VAL A 253 20.92 -2.13 27.43
N GLU A 254 20.69 -1.11 28.27
CA GLU A 254 19.53 -1.01 29.15
C GLU A 254 18.68 0.20 28.73
N ARG A 255 17.37 0.00 28.57
CA ARG A 255 16.39 1.04 28.26
C ARG A 255 15.10 0.80 29.03
N THR A 256 14.27 1.82 29.12
CA THR A 256 12.90 1.64 29.60
C THR A 256 11.99 1.08 28.51
N VAL A 257 10.96 0.34 28.91
CA VAL A 257 9.96 -0.24 28.00
C VAL A 257 9.29 0.82 27.12
N LEU A 258 9.02 2.01 27.67
CA LEU A 258 8.41 3.11 26.92
C LEU A 258 9.32 3.61 25.77
N VAL A 259 10.61 3.81 26.06
CA VAL A 259 11.59 4.23 25.05
C VAL A 259 11.72 3.17 23.97
N GLN A 260 11.77 1.89 24.35
CA GLN A 260 11.89 0.78 23.40
C GLN A 260 10.69 0.67 22.47
N LEU A 261 9.47 0.78 23.01
CA LEU A 261 8.24 0.77 22.20
C LEU A 261 8.16 1.97 21.24
N GLY A 262 8.58 3.16 21.70
CA GLY A 262 8.66 4.34 20.84
C GLY A 262 9.63 4.17 19.68
N LEU A 263 10.82 3.62 19.94
CA LEU A 263 11.81 3.33 18.92
C LEU A 263 11.30 2.28 17.92
N PHE A 264 10.67 1.21 18.41
CA PHE A 264 10.07 0.18 17.56
C PHE A 264 9.00 0.76 16.62
N ALA A 265 8.09 1.61 17.14
CA ALA A 265 7.04 2.22 16.34
C ALA A 265 7.61 3.10 15.21
N VAL A 266 8.66 3.89 15.50
CA VAL A 266 9.36 4.68 14.48
C VAL A 266 10.03 3.76 13.44
N PHE A 267 10.61 2.66 13.90
CA PHE A 267 11.27 1.68 13.03
C PHE A 267 10.29 1.03 12.05
N GLU A 268 9.17 0.53 12.55
CA GLU A 268 8.14 -0.10 11.74
C GLU A 268 7.52 0.86 10.73
N ALA A 269 7.33 2.13 11.11
CA ALA A 269 6.87 3.17 10.19
C ALA A 269 7.87 3.44 9.06
N ALA A 270 9.16 3.55 9.40
CA ALA A 270 10.25 3.76 8.44
C ALA A 270 10.37 2.58 7.46
N LEU A 271 10.33 1.36 8.01
CA LEU A 271 10.42 0.11 7.26
C LEU A 271 9.23 -0.05 6.31
N SER A 272 8.01 0.21 6.80
CA SER A 272 6.79 0.23 5.99
C SER A 272 6.89 1.20 4.81
N MET A 273 7.41 2.42 5.04
CA MET A 273 7.59 3.43 4.00
C MET A 273 8.65 3.01 2.96
N MET A 274 9.78 2.46 3.40
CA MET A 274 10.84 1.97 2.53
C MET A 274 10.35 0.85 1.61
N PHE A 275 9.63 -0.14 2.15
CA PHE A 275 9.10 -1.24 1.34
C PHE A 275 7.97 -0.82 0.42
N ALA A 276 7.07 0.06 0.87
CA ALA A 276 6.06 0.66 -0.01
C ALA A 276 6.72 1.31 -1.24
N CYS A 277 7.81 2.03 -1.02
CA CYS A 277 8.60 2.68 -2.04
C CYS A 277 9.31 1.70 -2.99
N LEU A 278 10.04 0.72 -2.46
CA LEU A 278 10.67 -0.32 -3.27
C LEU A 278 9.61 -1.02 -4.14
N GLY A 279 8.50 -1.37 -3.52
CA GLY A 279 7.38 -2.02 -4.17
C GLY A 279 6.73 -1.21 -5.27
N VAL A 280 6.42 0.07 -5.03
CA VAL A 280 5.87 0.98 -6.04
C VAL A 280 6.87 1.17 -7.19
N CYS A 281 8.17 1.25 -6.92
CA CYS A 281 9.20 1.35 -7.96
C CYS A 281 9.21 0.09 -8.85
N VAL A 282 9.24 -1.10 -8.24
CA VAL A 282 9.18 -2.38 -8.97
C VAL A 282 7.88 -2.51 -9.75
N TYR A 283 6.76 -2.07 -9.17
CA TYR A 283 5.45 -2.07 -9.84
C TYR A 283 5.41 -1.09 -11.03
N ALA A 284 5.99 0.09 -10.92
CA ALA A 284 6.06 1.06 -12.02
C ALA A 284 6.83 0.49 -13.24
N GLY A 285 7.89 -0.29 -12.97
CA GLY A 285 8.67 -1.01 -13.99
C GLY A 285 7.89 -2.18 -14.60
N SER A 286 7.49 -3.14 -13.76
CA SER A 286 6.93 -4.43 -14.18
C SER A 286 5.43 -4.40 -14.54
N ARG A 287 4.68 -3.43 -14.02
CA ARG A 287 3.20 -3.42 -14.00
C ARG A 287 2.58 -4.68 -13.42
N ASN A 288 3.33 -5.44 -12.62
CA ASN A 288 2.88 -6.68 -12.01
C ASN A 288 3.02 -6.59 -10.48
N ARG A 289 1.89 -6.56 -9.79
CA ARG A 289 1.83 -6.51 -8.33
C ARG A 289 2.45 -7.73 -7.65
N ALA A 290 2.39 -8.90 -8.27
CA ALA A 290 2.99 -10.12 -7.72
C ALA A 290 4.51 -10.04 -7.75
N ILE A 291 5.09 -9.57 -8.86
CA ILE A 291 6.54 -9.33 -8.96
C ILE A 291 6.99 -8.28 -7.94
N SER A 292 6.26 -7.17 -7.85
CA SER A 292 6.51 -6.13 -6.84
C SER A 292 6.53 -6.69 -5.42
N SER A 293 5.50 -7.44 -5.04
CA SER A 293 5.37 -8.02 -3.70
C SER A 293 6.43 -9.09 -3.41
N MET A 294 6.77 -9.92 -4.41
CA MET A 294 7.80 -10.96 -4.31
C MET A 294 9.19 -10.36 -4.10
N VAL A 295 9.54 -9.28 -4.83
CA VAL A 295 10.82 -8.60 -4.66
C VAL A 295 10.95 -8.02 -3.25
N ILE A 296 9.89 -7.41 -2.72
CA ILE A 296 9.88 -6.90 -1.35
C ILE A 296 10.06 -8.03 -0.34
N ALA A 297 9.31 -9.12 -0.49
CA ALA A 297 9.41 -10.28 0.41
C ALA A 297 10.83 -10.87 0.39
N LEU A 298 11.47 -10.93 -0.78
CA LEU A 298 12.84 -11.43 -0.93
C LEU A 298 13.87 -10.47 -0.30
N VAL A 299 13.76 -9.17 -0.54
CA VAL A 299 14.66 -8.15 0.04
C VAL A 299 14.52 -8.11 1.57
N GLY A 300 13.29 -8.16 2.07
CA GLY A 300 13.03 -8.27 3.50
C GLY A 300 13.58 -9.58 4.08
N GLY A 301 13.34 -10.71 3.40
CA GLY A 301 13.80 -12.04 3.83
C GLY A 301 15.32 -12.20 3.88
N ILE A 302 16.09 -11.52 3.02
CA ILE A 302 17.57 -11.58 3.04
C ILE A 302 18.13 -11.14 4.39
N SER A 303 17.50 -10.16 5.04
CA SER A 303 17.94 -9.68 6.36
C SER A 303 17.78 -10.70 7.48
N GLN A 304 17.05 -11.78 7.22
CA GLN A 304 16.78 -12.88 8.14
C GLN A 304 17.72 -14.07 7.96
N LEU A 305 18.63 -13.99 6.98
CA LEU A 305 19.58 -15.05 6.74
C LEU A 305 20.67 -15.02 7.82
N PRO A 306 21.08 -16.17 8.37
CA PRO A 306 22.05 -16.22 9.48
C PRO A 306 23.39 -15.51 9.20
N PHE A 307 23.83 -15.51 7.94
CA PHE A 307 25.07 -14.86 7.51
C PHE A 307 24.94 -13.34 7.28
N TYR A 308 23.71 -12.79 7.29
CA TYR A 308 23.46 -11.38 7.00
C TYR A 308 24.18 -10.45 7.99
N ALA A 309 24.17 -10.82 9.28
CA ALA A 309 24.81 -10.08 10.36
C ALA A 309 26.23 -10.56 10.70
N SER A 310 26.79 -11.52 9.95
CA SER A 310 28.14 -12.03 10.21
C SER A 310 29.18 -10.91 10.16
N LYS A 311 30.15 -10.92 11.08
CA LYS A 311 31.29 -10.00 11.09
C LYS A 311 32.15 -10.15 9.83
N ASP A 312 32.17 -11.34 9.24
CA ASP A 312 32.92 -11.65 8.01
C ASP A 312 32.19 -11.23 6.74
N ALA A 313 30.94 -10.75 6.85
CA ALA A 313 30.18 -10.32 5.69
C ALA A 313 30.79 -9.02 5.11
N PRO A 314 30.94 -8.92 3.78
CA PRO A 314 31.58 -7.75 3.15
C PRO A 314 30.79 -6.44 3.34
N TRP A 315 29.52 -6.54 3.74
CA TRP A 315 28.64 -5.40 4.04
C TRP A 315 28.47 -5.13 5.54
N HIS A 316 29.18 -5.83 6.43
CA HIS A 316 29.01 -5.70 7.88
C HIS A 316 29.14 -4.24 8.37
N ALA A 317 30.11 -3.49 7.83
CA ALA A 317 30.33 -2.08 8.14
C ALA A 317 29.17 -1.14 7.73
N LEU A 318 28.31 -1.59 6.81
CA LEU A 318 27.15 -0.81 6.34
C LEU A 318 25.89 -1.12 7.14
N LEU A 319 25.84 -2.22 7.89
CA LEU A 319 24.67 -2.64 8.64
C LEU A 319 24.09 -1.54 9.55
N PRO A 320 24.89 -0.69 10.26
CA PRO A 320 24.38 0.44 11.07
C PRO A 320 23.45 1.39 10.31
N TYR A 321 23.67 1.51 9.01
CA TYR A 321 22.96 2.42 8.14
C TYR A 321 21.85 1.74 7.34
N MET A 322 21.70 0.41 7.43
CA MET A 322 20.70 -0.36 6.69
C MET A 322 19.43 -0.58 7.54
N VAL A 323 18.28 -0.09 7.06
CA VAL A 323 16.98 -0.23 7.73
C VAL A 323 16.62 -1.70 8.01
N SER A 324 17.01 -2.61 7.10
CA SER A 324 16.75 -4.05 7.22
C SER A 324 17.43 -4.70 8.42
N SER A 325 18.55 -4.15 8.89
CA SER A 325 19.32 -4.70 10.00
C SER A 325 18.65 -4.50 11.36
N TYR A 326 17.57 -3.74 11.41
CA TYR A 326 16.76 -3.53 12.61
C TYR A 326 15.51 -4.39 12.64
N SER A 327 15.11 -4.96 11.50
CA SER A 327 13.97 -5.89 11.45
C SER A 327 14.21 -7.14 12.30
N ALA A 328 15.47 -7.55 12.47
CA ALA A 328 15.88 -8.71 13.27
C ALA A 328 16.02 -8.43 14.78
N SER A 329 15.77 -7.20 15.26
CA SER A 329 16.10 -6.75 16.62
C SER A 329 15.06 -7.00 17.71
N SER A 330 14.42 -8.15 17.63
CA SER A 330 13.29 -8.47 18.49
C SER A 330 13.73 -9.45 19.60
N PHE A 331 14.06 -8.93 20.79
CA PHE A 331 13.74 -9.52 22.10
C PHE A 331 13.79 -8.42 23.17
N ALA A 332 12.66 -8.10 23.81
CA ALA A 332 12.53 -6.92 24.68
C ALA A 332 12.41 -7.28 26.17
N LEU A 333 12.70 -8.51 26.57
CA LEU A 333 12.59 -8.92 27.97
C LEU A 333 13.75 -9.83 28.37
N GLY A 334 14.93 -9.24 28.54
CA GLY A 334 15.84 -9.60 29.62
C GLY A 334 16.59 -10.94 29.52
N GLY A 335 16.24 -11.82 28.59
CA GLY A 335 17.01 -13.01 28.26
C GLY A 335 17.92 -12.75 27.07
N ALA A 336 19.16 -13.26 27.12
CA ALA A 336 19.99 -13.40 25.94
C ALA A 336 19.26 -14.27 24.91
N SER A 337 18.90 -13.70 23.76
CA SER A 337 18.27 -14.47 22.70
C SER A 337 19.30 -15.04 21.74
N TYR A 338 19.38 -16.37 21.78
CA TYR A 338 20.04 -17.21 20.79
C TYR A 338 19.08 -17.49 19.64
N ALA A 339 19.25 -16.85 18.49
CA ALA A 339 18.63 -17.33 17.26
C ALA A 339 19.60 -18.33 16.60
N ASN A 340 19.21 -19.61 16.52
CA ASN A 340 19.93 -20.65 15.76
C ASN A 340 21.42 -20.86 16.13
N GLY A 341 21.81 -20.68 17.39
CA GLY A 341 23.19 -20.94 17.83
C GLY A 341 24.23 -19.96 17.29
N ALA A 342 23.81 -18.79 16.81
CA ALA A 342 24.71 -17.67 16.52
C ALA A 342 24.29 -16.47 17.37
N GLU A 343 25.26 -15.82 18.03
CA GLU A 343 25.07 -14.50 18.63
C GLU A 343 24.50 -13.58 17.55
N VAL A 344 23.26 -13.13 17.73
CA VAL A 344 22.69 -12.12 16.84
C VAL A 344 23.21 -10.77 17.32
N SER A 345 24.49 -10.52 17.09
CA SER A 345 25.09 -9.19 17.20
C SER A 345 24.48 -8.30 16.12
N LEU A 346 23.36 -7.67 16.43
CA LEU A 346 22.83 -6.62 15.58
C LEU A 346 23.69 -5.40 15.86
N VAL A 347 24.47 -4.93 14.85
CA VAL A 347 24.55 -3.59 14.16
C VAL A 347 25.33 -2.34 14.74
N PRO A 348 26.61 -2.42 15.13
CA PRO A 348 27.39 -1.63 16.12
C PRO A 348 27.02 -0.22 16.68
N GLU A 349 26.18 0.61 16.04
CA GLU A 349 26.02 2.02 16.40
C GLU A 349 24.64 2.55 15.99
N ALA A 350 23.56 2.28 16.73
CA ALA A 350 22.28 2.95 16.50
C ALA A 350 21.84 3.79 17.69
N SER A 351 22.14 5.07 17.58
CA SER A 351 21.49 6.14 18.32
C SER A 351 20.30 6.70 17.53
N ALA A 352 19.51 7.58 18.14
CA ALA A 352 18.43 8.30 17.45
C ALA A 352 18.88 8.99 16.15
N SER A 353 20.15 9.39 16.03
CA SER A 353 20.70 9.95 14.78
C SER A 353 20.82 8.91 13.67
N HIS A 354 21.14 7.66 13.98
CA HIS A 354 21.16 6.57 13.00
C HIS A 354 19.75 6.21 12.55
N CYS A 355 18.78 6.22 13.47
CA CYS A 355 17.36 6.11 13.11
C CYS A 355 16.95 7.24 12.14
N PHE A 356 17.39 8.47 12.41
CA PHE A 356 17.16 9.60 11.52
C PHE A 356 17.81 9.40 10.13
N PHE A 357 19.05 8.93 10.06
CA PHE A 357 19.73 8.67 8.78
C PHE A 357 19.14 7.50 8.02
N ALA A 358 18.68 6.44 8.70
CA ALA A 358 17.98 5.31 8.09
C ALA A 358 16.65 5.76 7.46
N VAL A 359 15.87 6.58 8.20
CA VAL A 359 14.66 7.23 7.68
C VAL A 359 14.97 8.13 6.50
N MET A 360 15.97 9.02 6.62
CA MET A 360 16.34 9.95 5.57
C MET A 360 16.87 9.23 4.32
N GLY A 361 17.70 8.21 4.51
CA GLY A 361 18.24 7.36 3.44
C GLY A 361 17.13 6.61 2.71
N ALA A 362 16.15 6.05 3.44
CA ALA A 362 14.95 5.48 2.83
C ALA A 362 14.21 6.53 2.01
N PHE A 363 13.94 7.72 2.56
CA PHE A 363 13.29 8.82 1.83
C PHE A 363 14.06 9.23 0.56
N VAL A 364 15.39 9.32 0.62
CA VAL A 364 16.24 9.67 -0.53
C VAL A 364 16.20 8.58 -1.60
N VAL A 365 16.37 7.31 -1.22
CA VAL A 365 16.25 6.17 -2.16
C VAL A 365 14.86 6.14 -2.80
N CYS A 366 13.82 6.47 -2.03
CA CYS A 366 12.46 6.55 -2.53
C CYS A 366 12.23 7.69 -3.49
N ALA A 367 12.75 8.89 -3.17
CA ALA A 367 12.70 10.02 -4.08
C ALA A 367 13.45 9.68 -5.38
N LEU A 368 14.69 9.17 -5.30
CA LEU A 368 15.52 8.85 -6.45
C LEU A 368 14.93 7.71 -7.30
N GLY A 369 14.40 6.66 -6.68
CA GLY A 369 13.75 5.54 -7.36
C GLY A 369 12.50 5.98 -8.11
N VAL A 370 11.61 6.72 -7.44
CA VAL A 370 10.37 7.25 -8.03
C VAL A 370 10.70 8.23 -9.17
N ILE A 371 11.69 9.12 -9.01
CA ILE A 371 12.13 10.06 -10.05
C ILE A 371 12.77 9.34 -11.25
N SER A 372 13.68 8.39 -11.01
CA SER A 372 14.41 7.71 -12.09
C SER A 372 13.47 6.87 -12.95
N PHE A 373 12.59 6.08 -12.33
CA PHE A 373 11.67 5.20 -13.06
C PHE A 373 10.50 5.94 -13.72
N SER A 374 9.99 7.01 -13.11
CA SER A 374 8.97 7.86 -13.76
C SER A 374 9.52 8.55 -15.01
N ARG A 375 10.81 8.95 -15.02
CA ARG A 375 11.48 9.55 -16.19
C ARG A 375 11.84 8.53 -17.28
N LEU A 376 12.26 7.31 -16.91
CA LEU A 376 12.65 6.27 -17.87
C LEU A 376 11.52 5.85 -18.82
N LYS A 377 10.26 5.83 -18.37
CA LYS A 377 9.08 5.50 -19.22
C LYS A 377 8.40 6.70 -19.87
N SER A 378 8.72 7.94 -19.46
CA SER A 378 8.26 9.16 -20.15
C SER A 378 8.83 9.25 -21.59
N LYS A 379 9.93 8.55 -21.88
CA LYS A 379 10.55 8.51 -23.22
C LYS A 379 9.76 7.73 -24.28
N ASN A 380 8.79 6.88 -23.93
CA ASN A 380 7.84 6.35 -24.92
C ASN A 380 6.77 7.41 -25.18
N ARG A 381 7.21 8.51 -25.80
CA ARG A 381 6.34 9.61 -26.23
C ARG A 381 5.35 9.05 -27.23
N TRP A 382 4.10 9.18 -26.84
CA TRP A 382 2.97 9.17 -27.74
C TRP A 382 3.23 10.21 -28.82
N ALA A 383 3.65 9.75 -30.00
CA ALA A 383 4.07 10.62 -31.07
C ALA A 383 2.86 10.94 -31.96
N TRP A 384 1.98 11.83 -31.50
CA TRP A 384 1.21 12.65 -32.45
C TRP A 384 2.26 13.47 -33.22
N ASN A 385 2.66 12.98 -34.40
CA ASN A 385 3.69 13.62 -35.21
C ASN A 385 3.15 14.88 -35.88
N HIS A 386 4.04 15.85 -36.08
CA HIS A 386 3.75 17.26 -36.31
C HIS A 386 2.76 17.54 -37.45
N ILE A 387 1.61 18.14 -37.08
CA ILE A 387 0.83 19.02 -37.95
C ILE A 387 0.97 20.44 -37.37
N ARG A 388 1.24 21.43 -38.25
CA ARG A 388 1.30 22.83 -37.85
C ARG A 388 -0.12 23.33 -37.55
N PRO A 389 -0.37 24.04 -36.44
CA PRO A 389 -1.70 24.54 -36.08
C PRO A 389 -2.34 25.40 -37.19
N ASP A 390 -1.54 25.97 -38.09
CA ASP A 390 -1.94 26.85 -39.19
C ASP A 390 -2.86 26.20 -40.25
N SER A 391 -3.07 24.88 -40.24
CA SER A 391 -3.97 24.19 -41.18
C SER A 391 -5.39 23.96 -40.66
N LEU A 392 -5.71 24.40 -39.45
CA LEU A 392 -7.02 24.18 -38.82
C LEU A 392 -7.80 25.50 -38.81
N GLY A 393 -9.00 25.51 -39.37
CA GLY A 393 -9.82 26.72 -39.48
C GLY A 393 -10.19 27.30 -38.10
N GLU A 394 -10.24 28.63 -37.99
CA GLU A 394 -10.49 29.41 -36.75
C GLU A 394 -11.78 29.09 -35.97
N LYS A 395 -12.62 28.16 -36.45
CA LYS A 395 -13.93 27.82 -35.89
C LYS A 395 -13.98 26.47 -35.13
N SER A 396 -12.96 25.60 -35.22
CA SER A 396 -13.00 24.31 -34.52
C SER A 396 -12.41 24.42 -33.11
N LEU A 397 -13.12 23.83 -32.13
CA LEU A 397 -12.68 23.79 -30.73
C LEU A 397 -12.04 22.44 -30.38
N LEU A 398 -12.44 21.37 -31.06
CA LEU A 398 -11.81 20.05 -31.00
C LEU A 398 -11.58 19.53 -32.43
N SER A 399 -10.31 19.36 -32.81
CA SER A 399 -9.90 18.87 -34.13
C SER A 399 -9.05 17.61 -34.01
N LEU A 400 -9.41 16.58 -34.76
CA LEU A 400 -8.64 15.35 -34.89
C LEU A 400 -8.28 15.15 -36.35
N SER A 401 -6.99 15.03 -36.64
CA SER A 401 -6.50 14.52 -37.92
C SER A 401 -5.69 13.26 -37.65
N LEU A 402 -6.19 12.10 -38.04
CA LEU A 402 -5.60 10.81 -37.79
C LEU A 402 -5.29 10.12 -39.13
N ASP A 403 -4.01 9.95 -39.45
CA ASP A 403 -3.59 9.26 -40.68
C ASP A 403 -3.77 7.76 -40.54
N ALA A 404 -3.39 7.21 -39.37
CA ALA A 404 -3.46 5.78 -39.10
C ALA A 404 -3.56 5.48 -37.60
N LEU A 405 -4.43 4.53 -37.26
CA LEU A 405 -4.49 3.87 -35.95
C LEU A 405 -4.21 2.39 -36.13
N THR A 406 -3.11 1.89 -35.56
CA THR A 406 -2.67 0.50 -35.74
C THR A 406 -2.52 -0.19 -34.39
N VAL A 407 -3.09 -1.39 -34.25
CA VAL A 407 -2.96 -2.24 -33.06
C VAL A 407 -2.16 -3.49 -33.43
N GLY A 408 -0.95 -3.61 -32.88
CA GLY A 408 -0.01 -4.64 -33.28
C GLY A 408 0.35 -4.53 -34.76
N LYS A 409 -0.14 -5.48 -35.58
CA LYS A 409 0.03 -5.48 -37.04
C LYS A 409 -1.24 -5.06 -37.81
N LYS A 410 -2.38 -4.91 -37.13
CA LYS A 410 -3.66 -4.62 -37.77
C LYS A 410 -3.93 -3.11 -37.74
N GLN A 411 -4.04 -2.49 -38.91
CA GLN A 411 -4.54 -1.13 -39.02
C GLN A 411 -6.06 -1.15 -38.80
N LEU A 412 -6.54 -0.35 -37.84
CA LEU A 412 -7.96 -0.26 -37.47
C LEU A 412 -8.65 0.95 -38.10
N VAL A 413 -7.92 2.06 -38.26
CA VAL A 413 -8.42 3.28 -38.88
C VAL A 413 -7.34 3.81 -39.83
N LYS A 414 -7.76 4.24 -41.01
CA LYS A 414 -6.91 4.85 -42.03
C LYS A 414 -7.59 6.13 -42.52
N GLY A 415 -6.98 7.29 -42.26
CA GLY A 415 -7.51 8.60 -42.63
C GLY A 415 -8.82 8.94 -41.93
N LEU A 416 -8.76 9.73 -40.87
CA LEU A 416 -9.92 10.26 -40.16
C LEU A 416 -9.68 11.72 -39.84
N GLN A 417 -10.53 12.60 -40.38
CA GLN A 417 -10.55 14.02 -40.05
C GLN A 417 -11.87 14.35 -39.36
N LEU A 418 -11.79 14.93 -38.17
CA LEU A 418 -12.93 15.38 -37.39
C LEU A 418 -12.68 16.81 -36.94
N ASP A 419 -13.62 17.70 -37.24
CA ASP A 419 -13.62 19.07 -36.72
C ASP A 419 -14.95 19.31 -36.03
N MET A 420 -14.93 19.26 -34.69
CA MET A 420 -16.10 19.43 -33.85
C MET A 420 -16.20 20.88 -33.37
N THR A 421 -17.38 21.46 -33.54
CA THR A 421 -17.72 22.77 -32.94
C THR A 421 -18.23 22.58 -31.51
N ALA A 422 -18.18 23.65 -30.70
CA ALA A 422 -18.65 23.61 -29.30
C ALA A 422 -20.10 23.10 -29.23
N GLY A 423 -20.37 22.27 -28.23
CA GLY A 423 -21.73 21.83 -27.93
C GLY A 423 -22.34 20.85 -28.92
N GLN A 424 -21.53 20.14 -29.72
CA GLN A 424 -22.01 19.09 -30.60
C GLN A 424 -21.88 17.69 -29.97
N ILE A 425 -22.88 16.85 -30.26
CA ILE A 425 -22.90 15.42 -29.94
C ILE A 425 -22.64 14.63 -31.22
N TRP A 426 -21.55 13.87 -31.24
CA TRP A 426 -21.15 13.05 -32.39
C TRP A 426 -21.29 11.56 -32.08
N GLY A 427 -21.97 10.84 -32.96
CA GLY A 427 -22.09 9.38 -32.90
C GLY A 427 -20.89 8.68 -33.56
N LEU A 428 -20.31 7.69 -32.91
CA LEU A 428 -19.28 6.82 -33.50
C LEU A 428 -19.88 5.46 -33.83
N VAL A 429 -20.07 5.21 -35.13
CA VAL A 429 -20.81 4.04 -35.64
C VAL A 429 -19.87 3.13 -36.42
N ALA A 430 -19.82 1.87 -35.98
CA ALA A 430 -19.07 0.82 -36.66
C ALA A 430 -19.53 -0.55 -36.13
N PRO A 431 -19.42 -1.63 -36.92
CA PRO A 431 -19.61 -2.97 -36.41
C PRO A 431 -18.60 -3.32 -35.31
N ASN A 432 -18.91 -4.32 -34.50
CA ASN A 432 -18.01 -4.77 -33.44
C ASN A 432 -16.63 -5.16 -34.01
N GLY A 433 -15.55 -4.76 -33.32
CA GLY A 433 -14.18 -5.05 -33.74
C GLY A 433 -13.54 -4.07 -34.74
N HIS A 434 -14.23 -2.99 -35.10
CA HIS A 434 -13.74 -1.95 -36.02
C HIS A 434 -13.05 -0.76 -35.32
N GLY A 435 -12.65 -0.94 -34.05
CA GLY A 435 -11.77 0.00 -33.36
C GLY A 435 -12.42 1.19 -32.64
N LYS A 436 -13.76 1.20 -32.44
CA LYS A 436 -14.46 2.27 -31.68
C LYS A 436 -13.85 2.53 -30.30
N THR A 437 -13.80 1.50 -29.46
CA THR A 437 -13.19 1.57 -28.13
C THR A 437 -11.72 1.97 -28.20
N THR A 438 -10.97 1.47 -29.19
CA THR A 438 -9.55 1.83 -29.38
C THR A 438 -9.39 3.30 -29.73
N LEU A 439 -10.24 3.84 -30.60
CA LEU A 439 -10.23 5.26 -30.97
C LEU A 439 -10.57 6.13 -29.75
N LEU A 440 -11.62 5.80 -28.99
CA LEU A 440 -11.97 6.53 -27.77
C LEU A 440 -10.85 6.50 -26.72
N ASN A 441 -10.25 5.33 -26.49
CA ASN A 441 -9.09 5.19 -25.61
C ASN A 441 -7.88 6.00 -26.10
N THR A 442 -7.71 6.13 -27.41
CA THR A 442 -6.65 6.93 -28.02
C THR A 442 -6.89 8.42 -27.79
N LEU A 443 -8.10 8.91 -28.03
CA LEU A 443 -8.51 10.28 -27.74
C LEU A 443 -8.37 10.64 -26.27
N TRP A 444 -8.68 9.69 -25.39
CA TRP A 444 -8.54 9.84 -23.93
C TRP A 444 -7.09 9.98 -23.45
N GLY A 445 -6.11 9.51 -24.22
CA GLY A 445 -4.73 9.43 -23.73
C GLY A 445 -4.39 8.11 -23.04
N ASP A 446 -5.13 7.01 -23.28
CA ASP A 446 -4.72 5.66 -22.86
C ASP A 446 -4.97 4.54 -23.92
N ALA A 447 -4.25 4.55 -25.04
CA ALA A 447 -4.41 3.64 -26.18
C ALA A 447 -3.84 2.25 -25.88
N GLY A 448 -2.93 2.14 -24.92
CA GLY A 448 -2.21 0.92 -24.59
C GLY A 448 -0.89 0.74 -25.38
N PRO A 449 -0.01 -0.17 -24.92
CA PRO A 449 1.37 -0.28 -25.41
C PRO A 449 1.50 -0.86 -26.82
N SER A 450 0.48 -1.57 -27.32
CA SER A 450 0.46 -2.18 -28.65
C SER A 450 -0.12 -1.25 -29.73
N VAL A 451 -0.53 -0.04 -29.37
CA VAL A 451 -1.18 0.91 -30.28
C VAL A 451 -0.18 1.92 -30.79
N ARG A 452 -0.19 2.13 -32.11
CA ARG A 452 0.57 3.17 -32.80
C ARG A 452 -0.42 4.11 -33.48
N VAL A 453 -0.19 5.40 -33.29
CA VAL A 453 -1.05 6.48 -33.78
C VAL A 453 -0.18 7.38 -34.65
N SER A 454 -0.67 7.75 -35.82
CA SER A 454 -0.13 8.84 -36.65
C SER A 454 -1.22 9.89 -36.83
N GLY A 455 -0.88 11.16 -36.60
CA GLY A 455 -1.80 12.28 -36.74
C GLY A 455 -1.55 13.42 -35.73
N ALA A 456 -2.56 14.25 -35.50
CA ALA A 456 -2.64 15.25 -34.44
C ALA A 456 -4.06 15.34 -33.84
N LEU A 457 -4.11 15.64 -32.53
CA LEU A 457 -5.31 16.04 -31.82
C LEU A 457 -5.10 17.46 -31.28
N CYS A 458 -6.01 18.37 -31.58
CA CYS A 458 -5.96 19.77 -31.14
C CYS A 458 -7.23 20.11 -30.36
N PHE A 459 -7.07 20.85 -29.26
CA PHE A 459 -8.15 21.38 -28.45
C PHE A 459 -7.90 22.88 -28.18
N HIS A 460 -8.87 23.75 -28.46
CA HIS A 460 -8.71 25.23 -28.45
C HIS A 460 -7.45 25.69 -29.20
N ALA A 461 -7.25 25.17 -30.43
CA ALA A 461 -6.07 25.42 -31.27
C ALA A 461 -4.70 25.06 -30.63
N LYS A 462 -4.69 24.30 -29.53
CA LYS A 462 -3.47 23.77 -28.89
C LYS A 462 -3.34 22.29 -29.17
N LEU A 463 -2.13 21.88 -29.56
CA LEU A 463 -1.80 20.47 -29.78
C LEU A 463 -1.85 19.72 -28.45
N CYS A 464 -2.64 18.65 -28.40
CA CYS A 464 -2.76 17.75 -27.26
C CYS A 464 -1.60 16.75 -27.25
N VAL A 465 -0.47 17.17 -26.68
CA VAL A 465 0.75 16.34 -26.61
C VAL A 465 0.86 15.56 -25.30
N ASP A 466 0.26 16.07 -24.22
CA ASP A 466 0.35 15.49 -22.88
C ASP A 466 -0.97 14.83 -22.45
N CYS A 467 -0.91 13.55 -22.09
CA CYS A 467 -2.05 12.81 -21.55
C CYS A 467 -2.55 13.41 -20.22
N GLU A 468 -1.69 14.05 -19.43
CA GLU A 468 -2.09 14.68 -18.17
C GLU A 468 -3.00 15.89 -18.39
N GLU A 469 -2.61 16.78 -19.31
CA GLU A 469 -3.43 17.94 -19.68
C GLU A 469 -4.74 17.50 -20.36
N MET A 470 -4.70 16.43 -21.16
CA MET A 470 -5.93 15.86 -21.73
C MET A 470 -6.90 15.35 -20.65
N ARG A 471 -6.45 14.70 -19.57
CA ARG A 471 -7.35 14.20 -18.53
C ARG A 471 -8.11 15.29 -17.76
N LYS A 472 -7.62 16.54 -17.79
CA LYS A 472 -8.30 17.69 -17.19
C LYS A 472 -9.52 18.12 -17.98
N VAL A 473 -9.48 17.94 -19.31
CA VAL A 473 -10.51 18.45 -20.22
C VAL A 473 -11.36 17.34 -20.84
N PHE A 474 -10.85 16.11 -20.91
CA PHE A 474 -11.61 14.95 -21.35
C PHE A 474 -12.24 14.23 -20.14
N PHE A 475 -13.26 13.41 -20.37
CA PHE A 475 -13.67 12.32 -19.47
C PHE A 475 -14.14 11.11 -20.29
N LEU A 476 -13.57 9.93 -20.04
CA LEU A 476 -13.95 8.69 -20.75
C LEU A 476 -14.81 7.76 -19.88
N VAL A 477 -16.02 7.46 -20.33
CA VAL A 477 -16.83 6.34 -19.83
C VAL A 477 -16.56 5.10 -20.68
N PRO A 478 -15.91 4.06 -20.11
CA PRO A 478 -15.73 2.80 -20.82
C PRO A 478 -17.05 2.00 -20.91
N ASN A 479 -17.15 1.10 -21.90
CA ASN A 479 -18.30 0.23 -22.15
C ASN A 479 -18.68 -0.66 -20.96
N ARG A 480 -17.68 -1.06 -20.16
CA ARG A 480 -17.92 -1.77 -18.90
C ARG A 480 -17.71 -0.81 -17.73
N PRO A 481 -18.42 -0.97 -16.60
CA PRO A 481 -18.25 -0.17 -15.38
C PRO A 481 -16.94 -0.45 -14.64
N SER A 482 -15.81 -0.47 -15.35
CA SER A 482 -14.47 -0.69 -14.79
C SER A 482 -13.99 0.48 -13.94
N LEU A 483 -14.63 1.65 -14.07
CA LEU A 483 -14.37 2.83 -13.25
C LEU A 483 -14.78 2.62 -11.79
N LEU A 484 -15.79 1.78 -11.54
CA LEU A 484 -16.44 1.67 -10.24
C LEU A 484 -15.71 0.71 -9.30
N ILE A 485 -15.68 1.07 -8.02
CA ILE A 485 -15.15 0.27 -6.92
C ILE A 485 -16.33 -0.50 -6.29
N PRO A 486 -16.36 -1.84 -6.37
CA PRO A 486 -17.55 -2.63 -6.02
C PRO A 486 -18.07 -2.43 -4.59
N TYR A 487 -17.18 -2.18 -3.63
CA TYR A 487 -17.51 -2.04 -2.21
C TYR A 487 -17.76 -0.60 -1.77
N MET A 488 -17.65 0.38 -2.69
CA MET A 488 -17.95 1.79 -2.41
C MET A 488 -19.34 2.19 -2.86
N THR A 489 -19.89 3.23 -2.23
CA THR A 489 -21.25 3.72 -2.46
C THR A 489 -21.37 4.60 -3.72
N VAL A 490 -22.59 4.82 -4.20
CA VAL A 490 -22.89 5.79 -5.28
C VAL A 490 -22.39 7.19 -4.91
N ALA A 491 -22.71 7.66 -3.71
CA ALA A 491 -22.31 8.97 -3.20
C ALA A 491 -20.79 9.13 -3.18
N PHE A 492 -20.06 8.08 -2.78
CA PHE A 492 -18.60 8.08 -2.82
C PHE A 492 -18.08 8.34 -4.24
N HIS A 493 -18.58 7.64 -5.26
CA HIS A 493 -18.08 7.82 -6.62
C HIS A 493 -18.33 9.24 -7.15
N LEU A 494 -19.53 9.78 -6.93
CA LEU A 494 -19.90 11.12 -7.38
C LEU A 494 -19.14 12.21 -6.64
N ASP A 495 -19.09 12.18 -5.30
CA ASP A 495 -18.38 13.21 -4.54
C ASP A 495 -16.86 13.18 -4.79
N ARG A 496 -16.28 11.99 -5.01
CA ARG A 496 -14.86 11.89 -5.36
C ARG A 496 -14.56 12.33 -6.77
N CYS A 497 -15.45 12.03 -7.72
CA CYS A 497 -15.34 12.60 -9.07
C CYS A 497 -15.41 14.13 -9.01
N ARG A 498 -16.34 14.69 -8.24
CA ARG A 498 -16.45 16.14 -8.02
C ARG A 498 -15.16 16.75 -7.48
N GLN A 499 -14.55 16.13 -6.47
CA GLN A 499 -13.31 16.61 -5.84
C GLN A 499 -12.11 16.54 -6.80
N ILE A 500 -11.94 15.44 -7.55
CA ILE A 500 -10.80 15.24 -8.45
C ILE A 500 -10.84 16.20 -9.63
N TRP A 501 -12.01 16.44 -10.22
CA TRP A 501 -12.17 17.34 -11.38
C TRP A 501 -12.58 18.76 -10.99
N HIS A 502 -12.59 19.09 -9.70
CA HIS A 502 -13.00 20.41 -9.18
C HIS A 502 -14.35 20.89 -9.73
N SER A 503 -15.30 19.97 -9.87
CA SER A 503 -16.57 20.26 -10.49
C SER A 503 -17.40 21.26 -9.67
N PRO A 504 -18.06 22.24 -10.32
CA PRO A 504 -18.96 23.17 -9.67
C PRO A 504 -20.30 22.52 -9.29
N ARG A 505 -20.58 21.30 -9.77
CA ARG A 505 -21.82 20.58 -9.49
C ARG A 505 -21.85 20.08 -8.06
N THR A 506 -23.02 20.13 -7.45
CA THR A 506 -23.24 19.52 -6.13
C THR A 506 -23.62 18.05 -6.26
N LEU A 507 -23.39 17.27 -5.19
CA LEU A 507 -23.76 15.86 -5.16
C LEU A 507 -25.27 15.67 -5.41
N ASP A 508 -26.11 16.44 -4.71
CA ASP A 508 -27.57 16.33 -4.78
C ASP A 508 -28.10 16.63 -6.20
N GLN A 509 -27.56 17.65 -6.86
CA GLN A 509 -27.92 17.97 -8.26
C GLN A 509 -27.73 16.78 -9.20
N VAL A 510 -26.62 16.05 -9.06
CA VAL A 510 -26.33 14.91 -9.95
C VAL A 510 -27.11 13.67 -9.54
N LEU A 511 -27.30 13.44 -8.23
CA LEU A 511 -28.14 12.36 -7.73
C LEU A 511 -29.57 12.50 -8.27
N ASP A 512 -30.16 13.69 -8.17
CA ASP A 512 -31.52 13.96 -8.65
C ASP A 512 -31.61 13.89 -10.18
N ARG A 513 -30.61 14.43 -10.90
CA ARG A 513 -30.59 14.41 -12.37
C ARG A 513 -30.58 12.99 -12.93
N PHE A 514 -29.93 12.05 -12.23
CA PHE A 514 -29.77 10.67 -12.66
C PHE A 514 -30.70 9.69 -11.93
N ASP A 515 -31.65 10.16 -11.11
CA ASP A 515 -32.55 9.30 -10.32
C ASP A 515 -31.80 8.30 -9.40
N LEU A 516 -30.69 8.76 -8.81
CA LEU A 516 -29.80 7.95 -7.96
C LEU A 516 -29.92 8.27 -6.46
N THR A 517 -30.79 9.20 -6.07
CA THR A 517 -30.91 9.71 -4.70
C THR A 517 -31.21 8.60 -3.68
N GLU A 518 -32.15 7.70 -3.96
CA GLU A 518 -32.44 6.56 -3.08
C GLU A 518 -31.31 5.53 -3.00
N LEU A 519 -30.42 5.52 -4.00
CA LEU A 519 -29.30 4.59 -4.10
C LEU A 519 -27.98 5.20 -3.58
N MET A 520 -27.99 6.42 -3.07
CA MET A 520 -26.77 7.17 -2.72
C MET A 520 -25.84 6.40 -1.78
N ASN A 521 -26.39 5.66 -0.82
CA ASN A 521 -25.63 4.87 0.17
C ASN A 521 -25.45 3.41 -0.22
N THR A 522 -25.93 3.01 -1.40
CA THR A 522 -25.86 1.63 -1.89
C THR A 522 -24.48 1.33 -2.47
N PRO A 523 -23.78 0.28 -2.01
CA PRO A 523 -22.54 -0.17 -2.64
C PRO A 523 -22.73 -0.59 -4.10
N VAL A 524 -21.77 -0.27 -4.97
CA VAL A 524 -21.82 -0.60 -6.41
C VAL A 524 -22.11 -2.07 -6.68
N SER A 525 -21.55 -2.97 -5.88
CA SER A 525 -21.76 -4.42 -5.96
C SER A 525 -23.22 -4.85 -5.82
N ARG A 526 -24.09 -4.02 -5.24
CA ARG A 526 -25.53 -4.25 -5.08
C ARG A 526 -26.39 -3.55 -6.14
N LEU A 527 -25.78 -2.74 -7.01
CA LEU A 527 -26.48 -2.09 -8.11
C LEU A 527 -26.75 -3.07 -9.25
N SER A 528 -27.89 -2.91 -9.92
CA SER A 528 -28.17 -3.52 -11.23
C SER A 528 -27.16 -3.03 -12.27
N ASP A 529 -26.97 -3.79 -13.36
CA ASP A 529 -26.04 -3.38 -14.42
C ASP A 529 -26.45 -2.03 -15.05
N GLY A 530 -27.75 -1.79 -15.20
CA GLY A 530 -28.28 -0.50 -15.65
C GLY A 530 -27.93 0.65 -14.70
N ASN A 531 -28.07 0.47 -13.38
CA ASN A 531 -27.72 1.50 -12.40
C ASN A 531 -26.21 1.74 -12.30
N ARG A 532 -25.38 0.71 -12.53
CA ARG A 532 -23.91 0.89 -12.65
C ARG A 532 -23.56 1.70 -13.88
N GLN A 533 -24.22 1.43 -15.00
CA GLN A 533 -24.01 2.18 -16.22
C GLN A 533 -24.48 3.63 -16.08
N LEU A 534 -25.63 3.84 -15.45
CA LEU A 534 -26.16 5.16 -15.12
C LEU A 534 -25.19 5.93 -14.22
N LEU A 535 -24.61 5.29 -13.19
CA LEU A 535 -23.59 5.88 -12.34
C LEU A 535 -22.33 6.28 -13.12
N ASN A 536 -21.85 5.47 -14.08
CA ASN A 536 -20.69 5.85 -14.90
C ASN A 536 -20.95 7.13 -15.70
N VAL A 537 -22.13 7.24 -16.30
CA VAL A 537 -22.51 8.44 -17.06
C VAL A 537 -22.72 9.62 -16.11
N ALA A 538 -23.30 9.39 -14.92
CA ALA A 538 -23.44 10.39 -13.88
C ALA A 538 -22.08 10.91 -13.39
N MET A 539 -21.03 10.08 -13.37
CA MET A 539 -19.67 10.53 -13.10
C MET A 539 -19.10 11.41 -14.22
N ALA A 540 -19.39 11.09 -15.49
CA ALA A 540 -18.98 11.94 -16.62
C ALA A 540 -19.70 13.30 -16.61
N TYR A 541 -20.97 13.30 -16.20
CA TYR A 541 -21.68 14.54 -15.93
C TYR A 541 -21.08 15.24 -14.71
N MET A 542 -20.82 14.53 -13.61
CA MET A 542 -20.23 15.12 -12.42
C MET A 542 -18.86 15.75 -12.68
N SER A 543 -18.02 15.20 -13.55
CA SER A 543 -16.67 15.73 -13.81
C SER A 543 -16.65 17.13 -14.42
N TYR A 544 -17.74 17.55 -15.09
CA TYR A 544 -17.85 18.86 -15.74
C TYR A 544 -16.79 19.12 -16.85
N CYS A 545 -16.19 18.05 -17.39
CA CYS A 545 -15.18 18.12 -18.44
C CYS A 545 -15.72 18.71 -19.76
N GLU A 546 -14.87 19.36 -20.53
CA GLU A 546 -15.25 19.98 -21.82
C GLU A 546 -15.41 18.97 -22.95
N VAL A 547 -14.82 17.78 -22.84
CA VAL A 547 -14.97 16.68 -23.80
C VAL A 547 -15.38 15.41 -23.07
N VAL A 548 -16.54 14.85 -23.43
CA VAL A 548 -17.07 13.63 -22.85
C VAL A 548 -17.05 12.52 -23.90
N LEU A 549 -16.28 11.47 -23.64
CA LEU A 549 -16.16 10.29 -24.47
C LEU A 549 -16.96 9.16 -23.83
N LEU A 550 -17.91 8.57 -24.55
CA LEU A 550 -18.76 7.51 -24.02
C LEU A 550 -18.69 6.30 -24.94
N ASP A 551 -18.20 5.18 -24.42
CA ASP A 551 -18.17 3.93 -25.16
C ASP A 551 -19.43 3.12 -24.83
N GLU A 552 -20.36 3.01 -25.78
CA GLU A 552 -21.60 2.23 -25.68
C GLU A 552 -22.43 2.53 -24.39
N PRO A 553 -22.68 3.81 -24.05
CA PRO A 553 -23.17 4.17 -22.71
C PRO A 553 -24.62 3.79 -22.43
N MET A 554 -25.38 3.47 -23.49
CA MET A 554 -26.81 3.14 -23.41
C MET A 554 -27.06 1.63 -23.31
N ASN A 555 -26.01 0.81 -23.36
CA ASN A 555 -26.15 -0.62 -23.17
C ASN A 555 -26.61 -0.92 -21.75
N ALA A 556 -27.54 -1.88 -21.61
CA ALA A 556 -28.15 -2.28 -20.33
C ALA A 556 -29.05 -1.23 -19.64
N LEU A 557 -29.39 -0.12 -20.33
CA LEU A 557 -30.38 0.85 -19.85
C LEU A 557 -31.78 0.53 -20.40
N ASP A 558 -32.80 0.71 -19.56
CA ASP A 558 -34.20 0.74 -20.01
C ASP A 558 -34.55 2.08 -20.67
N VAL A 559 -35.76 2.18 -21.24
CA VAL A 559 -36.23 3.37 -21.96
C VAL A 559 -36.18 4.64 -21.10
N ARG A 560 -36.50 4.53 -19.79
CA ARG A 560 -36.49 5.66 -18.86
C ARG A 560 -35.06 6.15 -18.63
N HIS A 561 -34.14 5.23 -18.37
CA HIS A 561 -32.72 5.57 -18.16
C HIS A 561 -32.05 6.09 -19.44
N VAL A 562 -32.41 5.57 -20.62
CA VAL A 562 -31.95 6.12 -21.91
C VAL A 562 -32.39 7.58 -22.06
N ALA A 563 -33.64 7.92 -21.70
CA ALA A 563 -34.12 9.30 -21.74
C ALA A 563 -33.37 10.20 -20.75
N ILE A 564 -33.13 9.73 -19.52
CA ILE A 564 -32.34 10.45 -18.50
C ILE A 564 -30.93 10.76 -19.03
N VAL A 565 -30.22 9.75 -19.53
CA VAL A 565 -28.87 9.91 -20.09
C VAL A 565 -28.89 10.86 -21.29
N SER A 566 -29.83 10.69 -22.21
CA SER A 566 -29.93 11.54 -23.41
C SER A 566 -30.15 13.01 -23.06
N ASN A 567 -31.01 13.29 -22.09
CA ASN A 567 -31.25 14.64 -21.60
C ASN A 567 -30.01 15.22 -20.91
N ALA A 568 -29.31 14.44 -20.08
CA ALA A 568 -28.07 14.88 -19.44
C ALA A 568 -26.96 15.20 -20.47
N LEU A 569 -26.82 14.40 -21.52
CA LEU A 569 -25.85 14.65 -22.60
C LEU A 569 -26.21 15.88 -23.43
N ARG A 570 -27.51 16.14 -23.65
CA ARG A 570 -27.97 17.38 -24.29
C ARG A 570 -27.71 18.61 -23.41
N ASP A 571 -27.82 18.51 -22.09
CA ASP A 571 -27.43 19.61 -21.20
C ASP A 571 -25.93 19.90 -21.30
N GLU A 572 -25.09 18.85 -21.36
CA GLU A 572 -23.64 19.00 -21.57
C GLU A 572 -23.32 19.70 -22.89
N ALA A 573 -23.97 19.26 -23.96
CA ALA A 573 -23.86 19.89 -25.27
C ALA A 573 -24.33 21.34 -25.24
N GLY A 574 -25.48 21.63 -24.61
CA GLY A 574 -26.01 22.99 -24.44
C GLY A 574 -25.11 23.91 -23.61
N ARG A 575 -24.30 23.35 -22.69
CA ARG A 575 -23.25 24.05 -21.96
C ARG A 575 -22.05 24.41 -22.86
N GLY A 576 -21.88 23.73 -23.98
CA GLY A 576 -20.76 23.87 -24.91
C GLY A 576 -19.77 22.70 -24.90
N ALA A 577 -20.05 21.62 -24.15
CA ALA A 577 -19.18 20.45 -24.12
C ALA A 577 -19.27 19.65 -25.42
N HIS A 578 -18.16 19.06 -25.83
CA HIS A 578 -18.11 18.11 -26.95
C HIS A 578 -18.44 16.71 -26.44
N VAL A 579 -19.40 16.04 -27.05
CA VAL A 579 -19.77 14.67 -26.66
C VAL A 579 -19.50 13.73 -27.83
N ILE A 580 -18.72 12.68 -27.61
CA ILE A 580 -18.53 11.60 -28.58
C ILE A 580 -19.09 10.31 -27.97
N ILE A 581 -20.11 9.74 -28.60
CA ILE A 581 -20.80 8.56 -28.12
C ILE A 581 -20.66 7.42 -29.14
N SER A 582 -20.05 6.31 -28.75
CA SER A 582 -20.10 5.09 -29.55
C SER A 582 -21.41 4.34 -29.27
N SER A 583 -22.02 3.79 -30.31
CA SER A 583 -23.16 2.89 -30.18
C SER A 583 -23.21 1.97 -31.40
N HIS A 584 -23.78 0.78 -31.22
CA HIS A 584 -24.23 -0.07 -32.33
C HIS A 584 -25.74 0.04 -32.56
N LEU A 585 -26.48 0.66 -31.63
CA LEU A 585 -27.90 0.97 -31.73
C LEU A 585 -28.08 2.30 -32.44
N ILE A 586 -28.28 2.24 -33.76
CA ILE A 586 -28.34 3.42 -34.64
C ILE A 586 -29.50 4.35 -34.26
N GLY A 587 -30.69 3.81 -33.96
CA GLY A 587 -31.86 4.64 -33.62
C GLY A 587 -31.64 5.56 -32.41
N ASN A 588 -30.87 5.10 -31.42
CA ASN A 588 -30.52 5.95 -30.27
C ASN A 588 -29.64 7.14 -30.70
N LEU A 589 -28.70 6.92 -31.61
CA LEU A 589 -27.81 7.97 -32.11
C LEU A 589 -28.55 8.96 -33.01
N GLU A 590 -29.49 8.51 -33.83
CA GLU A 590 -30.27 9.39 -34.74
C GLU A 590 -31.08 10.44 -33.99
N SER A 591 -31.59 10.08 -32.81
CA SER A 591 -32.35 11.00 -31.97
C SER A 591 -31.46 11.98 -31.19
N LEU A 592 -30.22 11.61 -30.88
CA LEU A 592 -29.36 12.32 -29.95
C LEU A 592 -28.26 13.14 -30.62
N CYS A 593 -27.67 12.64 -31.72
CA CYS A 593 -26.46 13.18 -32.32
C CYS A 593 -26.76 14.24 -33.38
N ASP A 594 -25.84 15.19 -33.51
CA ASP A 594 -25.82 16.23 -34.55
C ASP A 594 -25.05 15.75 -35.79
N ALA A 595 -24.06 14.87 -35.58
CA ALA A 595 -23.24 14.26 -36.62
C ALA A 595 -22.84 12.84 -36.23
N ALA A 596 -22.44 12.03 -37.20
CA ALA A 596 -22.00 10.67 -37.00
C ALA A 596 -20.78 10.34 -37.85
N VAL A 597 -19.86 9.56 -37.29
CA VAL A 597 -18.66 9.04 -37.95
C VAL A 597 -18.84 7.56 -38.17
N LEU A 598 -18.84 7.13 -39.43
CA LEU A 598 -18.89 5.73 -39.81
C LEU A 598 -17.47 5.24 -40.10
N LEU A 599 -16.97 4.29 -39.30
CA LEU A 599 -15.64 3.70 -39.48
C LEU A 599 -15.74 2.42 -40.31
N THR A 600 -15.19 2.42 -41.52
CA THR A 600 -15.24 1.29 -42.46
C THR A 600 -13.87 0.64 -42.65
N GLY A 601 -13.08 0.41 -41.59
CA GLY A 601 -11.80 -0.34 -41.61
C GLY A 601 -10.66 0.23 -42.49
N ASP A 602 -10.92 0.37 -43.78
CA ASP A 602 -10.08 0.92 -44.85
C ASP A 602 -10.29 2.43 -45.07
N ASP A 603 -11.41 2.99 -44.60
CA ASP A 603 -11.78 4.41 -44.76
C ASP A 603 -12.68 4.88 -43.59
N SER A 604 -12.96 6.18 -43.51
CA SER A 604 -13.95 6.75 -42.59
C SER A 604 -14.83 7.79 -43.28
N ARG A 605 -16.13 7.80 -42.96
CA ARG A 605 -17.08 8.76 -43.50
C ARG A 605 -17.75 9.54 -42.38
N VAL A 606 -17.69 10.87 -42.46
CA VAL A 606 -18.46 11.77 -41.59
C VAL A 606 -19.79 12.07 -42.26
N VAL A 607 -20.89 11.87 -41.54
CA VAL A 607 -22.25 12.18 -41.96
C VAL A 607 -22.79 13.22 -40.98
N THR A 608 -23.43 14.26 -41.48
CA THR A 608 -24.03 15.32 -40.64
C THR A 608 -25.53 15.33 -40.83
N ARG A 609 -26.26 15.75 -39.79
CA ARG A 609 -27.71 15.85 -39.86
C ARG A 609 -28.12 17.08 -40.67
N GLU A 610 -28.85 16.88 -41.75
CA GLU A 610 -29.43 18.00 -42.52
C GLU A 610 -30.66 18.59 -41.80
N MET A 611 -30.80 19.92 -41.81
CA MET A 611 -31.99 20.59 -41.27
C MET A 611 -33.22 20.23 -42.12
N GLY A 612 -34.17 19.50 -41.54
CA GLY A 612 -35.39 19.03 -42.21
C GLY A 612 -35.28 17.65 -42.88
N GLY A 613 -34.18 16.92 -42.68
CA GLY A 613 -33.96 15.58 -43.24
C GLY A 613 -34.69 14.44 -42.53
N ASP A 614 -34.70 13.27 -43.18
CA ASP A 614 -35.31 12.01 -42.72
C ASP A 614 -34.85 11.59 -41.30
N SER A 615 -35.74 10.91 -40.58
CA SER A 615 -35.43 10.35 -39.26
C SER A 615 -34.32 9.30 -39.27
N GLU A 616 -34.08 8.63 -40.40
CA GLU A 616 -33.11 7.54 -40.56
C GLU A 616 -31.80 7.95 -41.29
N TRP A 617 -31.26 9.12 -40.99
CA TRP A 617 -30.09 9.65 -41.70
C TRP A 617 -28.79 8.87 -41.47
N ILE A 618 -28.61 8.23 -40.31
CA ILE A 618 -27.43 7.37 -40.03
C ILE A 618 -27.67 5.97 -40.60
N GLY A 619 -28.87 5.41 -40.38
CA GLY A 619 -29.26 4.06 -40.78
C GLY A 619 -29.18 3.84 -42.29
N ASN A 620 -29.55 4.86 -43.06
CA ASN A 620 -29.45 4.86 -44.52
C ASN A 620 -27.99 4.68 -44.99
N VAL A 621 -27.07 5.49 -44.48
CA VAL A 621 -25.64 5.42 -44.85
C VAL A 621 -25.00 4.15 -44.30
N TYR A 622 -25.35 3.72 -43.09
CA TYR A 622 -24.85 2.48 -42.51
C TYR A 622 -25.23 1.26 -43.36
N THR A 623 -26.48 1.19 -43.81
CA THR A 623 -26.96 0.11 -44.68
C THR A 623 -26.23 0.11 -46.03
N GLN A 624 -25.99 1.29 -46.62
CA GLN A 624 -25.24 1.42 -47.87
C GLN A 624 -23.77 1.02 -47.76
N LEU A 625 -23.14 1.18 -46.59
CA LEU A 625 -21.72 0.87 -46.39
C LEU A 625 -21.48 -0.58 -45.94
N PHE A 626 -22.38 -1.15 -45.13
CA PHE A 626 -22.14 -2.44 -44.50
C PHE A 626 -23.07 -3.57 -44.98
N LYS A 627 -24.28 -3.29 -45.50
CA LYS A 627 -25.19 -4.37 -45.96
C LYS A 627 -25.05 -4.70 -47.45
N THR A 628 -24.55 -3.79 -48.28
CA THR A 628 -24.23 -4.06 -49.70
C THR A 628 -23.05 -5.02 -49.86
N ASN A 629 -22.03 -4.93 -49.00
CA ASN A 629 -20.83 -5.78 -49.03
C ASN A 629 -21.06 -7.25 -48.58
N ASP A 630 -22.11 -7.54 -47.80
CA ASP A 630 -22.47 -8.92 -47.43
C ASP A 630 -23.09 -9.71 -48.61
N SER A 631 -23.56 -9.01 -49.65
CA SER A 631 -24.15 -9.66 -50.84
C SER A 631 -23.11 -10.13 -51.86
N GLU A 632 -21.92 -9.52 -51.90
CA GLU A 632 -20.80 -9.97 -52.75
C GLU A 632 -20.01 -11.13 -52.11
N THR A 633 -19.89 -11.16 -50.78
CA THR A 633 -19.19 -12.24 -50.06
C THR A 633 -19.96 -13.56 -50.03
N ARG A 634 -21.29 -13.56 -50.27
CA ARG A 634 -22.10 -14.78 -50.42
C ARG A 634 -22.12 -15.38 -51.83
N LYS A 635 -21.64 -14.68 -52.86
CA LYS A 635 -21.54 -15.20 -54.24
C LYS A 635 -20.20 -15.85 -54.58
N GLY A 636 -19.24 -15.82 -53.65
CA GLY A 636 -17.89 -16.36 -53.85
C GLY A 636 -17.45 -17.40 -52.82
N ARG A 637 -18.39 -18.15 -52.22
CA ARG A 637 -18.08 -19.28 -51.33
C ARG A 637 -18.77 -20.55 -51.75
#